data_AF-A0A3L8DKZ8-F1
#
_entry.id   AF-A0A3L8DKZ8-F1
#
_cell.length_a   1.000
_cell.length_b   1.000
_cell.length_c   1.000
_cell.angle_alpha   90.00
_cell.angle_beta   90.00
_cell.angle_gamma   90.00
#
_symmetry.space_group_name_H-M   'P 1'
#
loop_
_entity.id
_entity.type
_entity.pdbx_description
1 polymer ?
#
loop_
_entity_poly.entity_id
_entity_poly.type
_entity_poly.pdbx_seq_one_letter_code
_entity_poly.pdbx_strand_id
1 'polypeptide(L)'
;MQIPHRDNALVGVCSPDRKLGVSRHRSPSANALLAEVVEVVKYGSAMDRYLCINSMHTSILSGKHKLSTPDSSSYIAAVVEYPPIYVKDNAEATLRANTDAYIKHINAAGIKNTDIIVFPEDGLTTVHLPKREKMQDWATIIPDASDNYTPCTQSTIEVSETLKRISCAAKENRIYVVINIAEKLPCTDAGCAEDKMFYYNSNVVFDRTGKIIARYRKTNLFVEPQFNVTSIPEIVIFKTDFGVNFGTFICFDILFHEPALQLTRLRQITDIVYPTAWFSEAPFLTAVQTQAGWSFGEDVNLLASGYNRPGSGNTGSGIYLGRKGIGKAVFASTTHEELLIFEVPKIKEKTKWNRHHDHSEDHDESLSSHKKEHDELRKKREDNGNNDKVLLLHDNIHAFETVPLEGSVMKNICQNGFCCEFNVNVTTVDPNTKYRLAVFSGNRRYVVVEAGVQACGVIQCSNDSIASCGSVEESETMFGNIDITATFHDYKNVLIMPSTLTPDFLPLSNWKYDEHVHDDHKSNLTLLVGSVAGLYTFKSHLLHYVSFFSPSRDILAEARLEVKLNNIPEGKVSIIKWRGKPVFVYHRTQSIIDQERAVSLSELRDPETDEVRVKRSEWLVVIGICTHLGCVPIPNAGVIPGGFFCPCHGSHFDAAGRVRKGPAPTNMEIPEYKFISDDTIIIG
;
A
#
# COMPACT_ATOMS: atom_id res chain seq x y z
N MET A 1 9.22 38.36 68.89
CA MET A 1 10.24 39.29 68.35
C MET A 1 10.17 39.22 66.82
N GLN A 2 10.52 40.29 66.10
CA GLN A 2 10.19 40.50 64.67
C GLN A 2 10.77 39.42 63.71
N ILE A 3 10.16 39.02 62.56
CA ILE A 3 9.43 39.73 61.46
C ILE A 3 10.43 40.53 60.55
N PRO A 4 10.29 40.66 59.19
CA PRO A 4 9.15 40.38 58.29
C PRO A 4 9.36 39.60 56.96
N HIS A 5 8.23 39.20 56.38
CA HIS A 5 7.94 38.97 54.93
C HIS A 5 7.52 40.26 54.19
N ARG A 6 7.38 40.18 52.85
CA ARG A 6 6.38 40.90 52.01
C ARG A 6 6.00 40.00 50.82
N ASP A 7 4.82 40.03 50.18
CA ASP A 7 3.49 40.58 50.49
C ASP A 7 2.39 39.84 49.67
N ASN A 8 1.25 39.52 50.30
CA ASN A 8 -0.18 39.74 49.93
C ASN A 8 -0.67 39.78 48.44
N ALA A 9 -1.82 39.22 47.97
CA ALA A 9 -3.24 39.08 48.43
C ALA A 9 -4.22 40.12 47.77
N LEU A 10 -5.53 39.91 47.46
CA LEU A 10 -6.51 38.79 47.63
C LEU A 10 -7.77 38.95 46.69
N VAL A 11 -8.22 37.85 46.04
CA VAL A 11 -9.61 37.32 45.75
C VAL A 11 -10.88 38.23 45.69
N GLY A 12 -11.83 37.89 44.78
CA GLY A 12 -13.26 38.29 44.79
C GLY A 12 -14.18 37.33 43.98
N VAL A 13 -15.45 37.14 44.38
CA VAL A 13 -16.34 36.00 43.97
C VAL A 13 -17.67 36.46 43.31
N CYS A 14 -18.26 35.64 42.42
CA CYS A 14 -19.55 35.88 41.76
C CYS A 14 -20.69 34.97 42.24
N SER A 15 -21.91 35.52 42.44
CA SER A 15 -23.21 34.86 42.26
C SER A 15 -24.38 35.88 42.24
N PRO A 16 -25.58 35.51 41.71
CA PRO A 16 -26.45 36.48 41.02
C PRO A 16 -27.78 36.80 41.74
N ASP A 17 -28.48 37.89 41.34
CA ASP A 17 -29.90 37.80 40.92
C ASP A 17 -30.49 39.07 40.24
N ARG A 18 -31.60 38.89 39.51
CA ARG A 18 -32.73 39.82 39.17
C ARG A 18 -32.60 41.03 38.22
N LYS A 19 -33.04 40.77 36.99
CA LYS A 19 -34.30 41.27 36.35
C LYS A 19 -34.65 42.78 36.25
N LEU A 20 -34.71 43.20 34.97
CA LEU A 20 -35.82 43.88 34.27
C LEU A 20 -36.23 45.33 34.63
N GLY A 21 -36.15 46.19 33.62
CA GLY A 21 -36.93 47.42 33.49
C GLY A 21 -36.88 47.99 32.06
N VAL A 22 -37.94 47.83 31.26
CA VAL A 22 -38.07 48.42 29.92
C VAL A 22 -39.39 49.19 29.83
N SER A 23 -39.31 50.47 29.46
CA SER A 23 -40.43 51.38 29.17
C SER A 23 -39.83 52.71 28.68
N ARG A 24 -40.31 53.42 27.65
CA ARG A 24 -41.42 53.23 26.69
C ARG A 24 -41.25 54.26 25.56
N HIS A 25 -41.69 53.93 24.34
CA HIS A 25 -42.22 54.87 23.31
C HIS A 25 -41.28 56.00 22.76
N ARG A 26 -41.48 56.59 21.57
CA ARG A 26 -42.49 56.42 20.49
C ARG A 26 -41.87 56.79 19.12
N SER A 27 -42.61 56.51 18.05
CA SER A 27 -42.25 56.59 16.61
C SER A 27 -42.74 57.92 15.95
N PRO A 28 -42.89 58.06 14.60
CA PRO A 28 -41.82 58.30 13.62
C PRO A 28 -42.16 59.36 12.50
N SER A 29 -41.18 59.78 11.69
CA SER A 29 -41.31 60.25 10.27
C SER A 29 -39.91 60.56 9.71
N ALA A 30 -39.45 60.31 8.47
CA ALA A 30 -39.99 59.97 7.13
C ALA A 30 -39.80 61.10 6.08
N ASN A 31 -39.07 60.75 5.00
CA ASN A 31 -39.01 61.32 3.64
C ASN A 31 -37.94 62.35 3.19
N ALA A 32 -37.44 62.03 1.97
CA ALA A 32 -36.81 62.83 0.89
C ALA A 32 -35.46 63.53 1.18
N LEU A 33 -34.33 63.27 0.47
CA LEU A 33 -33.97 63.21 -0.96
C LEU A 33 -33.41 64.54 -1.54
N LEU A 34 -32.23 64.40 -2.15
CA LEU A 34 -31.54 65.24 -3.16
C LEU A 34 -30.54 66.35 -2.75
N ALA A 35 -29.51 66.42 -3.62
CA ALA A 35 -28.50 67.46 -3.87
C ALA A 35 -27.16 67.40 -3.09
N GLU A 36 -26.08 67.57 -3.85
CA GLU A 36 -24.66 67.39 -3.50
C GLU A 36 -23.94 68.72 -3.19
N VAL A 37 -22.62 68.62 -2.98
CA VAL A 37 -21.58 69.67 -3.06
C VAL A 37 -21.41 70.56 -1.81
N VAL A 38 -20.37 70.29 -1.01
CA VAL A 38 -19.06 71.01 -1.01
C VAL A 38 -18.03 70.19 -0.22
N GLU A 39 -16.80 70.16 -0.72
CA GLU A 39 -15.66 69.36 -0.24
C GLU A 39 -14.93 69.90 1.00
N VAL A 40 -14.26 68.96 1.71
CA VAL A 40 -12.94 69.09 2.37
C VAL A 40 -12.73 70.23 3.40
N VAL A 41 -12.62 69.88 4.69
CA VAL A 41 -11.31 69.73 5.40
C VAL A 41 -11.47 68.76 6.59
N LYS A 42 -10.38 68.05 6.97
CA LYS A 42 -10.14 67.29 8.22
C LYS A 42 -10.62 65.83 8.31
N TYR A 43 -9.99 64.97 7.50
CA TYR A 43 -9.66 63.61 7.96
C TYR A 43 -8.59 63.70 9.06
N GLY A 44 -8.86 63.15 10.25
CA GLY A 44 -7.88 63.17 11.35
C GLY A 44 -8.45 62.89 12.75
N SER A 45 -8.99 61.69 12.99
CA SER A 45 -9.08 61.00 14.31
C SER A 45 -10.06 59.80 14.28
N ALA A 46 -9.76 58.79 13.46
CA ALA A 46 -10.51 57.53 13.43
C ALA A 46 -9.59 56.29 13.35
N MET A 47 -8.45 56.31 14.05
CA MET A 47 -7.50 55.20 14.10
C MET A 47 -7.17 54.69 15.51
N ASP A 48 -7.64 55.37 16.57
CA ASP A 48 -7.33 55.06 17.98
C ASP A 48 -8.51 54.45 18.78
N ARG A 49 -9.56 53.95 18.12
CA ARG A 49 -10.68 53.24 18.80
C ARG A 49 -10.93 51.80 18.33
N TYR A 50 -10.05 51.25 17.47
CA TYR A 50 -10.12 49.86 17.02
C TYR A 50 -9.13 48.91 17.73
N LEU A 51 -8.33 49.41 18.69
CA LEU A 51 -7.21 48.68 19.31
C LEU A 51 -7.44 48.14 20.74
N CYS A 52 -8.65 48.27 21.31
CA CYS A 52 -8.93 47.85 22.70
C CYS A 52 -10.12 46.88 22.90
N ILE A 53 -10.56 46.15 21.86
CA ILE A 53 -11.58 45.08 21.98
C ILE A 53 -11.06 43.69 21.54
N ASN A 54 -9.90 43.61 20.88
CA ASN A 54 -9.30 42.33 20.42
C ASN A 54 -8.30 41.68 21.41
N SER A 55 -8.39 41.95 22.72
CA SER A 55 -7.43 41.47 23.73
C SER A 55 -8.02 40.57 24.84
N MET A 56 -9.31 40.19 24.75
CA MET A 56 -9.96 39.35 25.77
C MET A 56 -10.84 38.20 25.24
N HIS A 57 -10.70 37.82 23.96
CA HIS A 57 -11.35 36.62 23.39
C HIS A 57 -10.37 35.73 22.60
N THR A 58 -9.17 35.53 23.14
CA THR A 58 -8.10 34.67 22.58
C THR A 58 -7.51 33.69 23.61
N SER A 59 -8.32 33.24 24.58
CA SER A 59 -7.88 32.37 25.68
C SER A 59 -8.77 31.15 25.97
N ILE A 60 -9.80 30.90 25.16
CA ILE A 60 -10.66 29.70 25.26
C ILE A 60 -10.82 29.12 23.85
N LEU A 61 -10.66 27.80 23.70
CA LEU A 61 -10.59 27.02 22.44
C LEU A 61 -9.26 27.03 21.66
N SER A 62 -8.11 27.21 22.32
CA SER A 62 -6.85 26.59 21.84
C SER A 62 -6.58 25.28 22.62
N GLY A 63 -7.41 24.28 22.33
CA GLY A 63 -7.06 22.89 22.63
C GLY A 63 -5.81 22.55 21.81
N LYS A 64 -4.63 22.64 22.43
CA LYS A 64 -3.36 22.23 21.80
C LYS A 64 -3.41 20.72 21.58
N HIS A 65 -3.89 20.29 20.40
CA HIS A 65 -3.65 18.95 19.91
C HIS A 65 -2.14 18.75 19.83
N LYS A 66 -1.61 18.06 20.83
CA LYS A 66 -0.21 17.69 20.92
C LYS A 66 0.01 16.58 19.88
N LEU A 67 1.14 16.64 19.17
CA LEU A 67 1.55 15.55 18.27
C LEU A 67 1.45 14.20 18.99
N SER A 68 1.09 13.16 18.25
CA SER A 68 0.84 11.85 18.81
C SER A 68 2.09 11.28 19.48
N THR A 69 1.90 10.59 20.59
CA THR A 69 2.96 9.88 21.32
C THR A 69 2.74 8.38 21.18
N PRO A 70 3.71 7.51 21.54
CA PRO A 70 3.49 6.06 21.55
C PRO A 70 2.24 5.64 22.33
N ASP A 71 1.98 6.30 23.46
CA ASP A 71 0.83 6.00 24.33
C ASP A 71 -0.53 6.40 23.73
N SER A 72 -0.59 7.39 22.83
CA SER A 72 -1.83 7.81 22.15
C SER A 72 -2.59 6.62 21.57
N SER A 73 -3.92 6.64 21.67
CA SER A 73 -4.84 5.66 21.06
C SER A 73 -4.87 5.73 19.53
N SER A 74 -4.51 6.87 18.98
CA SER A 74 -4.68 7.27 17.59
C SER A 74 -3.50 8.12 17.11
N TYR A 75 -3.46 8.41 15.82
CA TYR A 75 -2.59 9.40 15.20
C TYR A 75 -3.32 10.16 14.09
N ILE A 76 -2.89 11.37 13.76
CA ILE A 76 -3.53 12.17 12.69
C ILE A 76 -2.82 11.89 11.37
N ALA A 77 -3.54 11.31 10.41
CA ALA A 77 -3.03 11.02 9.08
C ALA A 77 -3.60 11.99 8.04
N ALA A 78 -2.85 12.22 6.98
CA ALA A 78 -3.33 12.87 5.79
C ALA A 78 -2.94 12.09 4.52
N VAL A 79 -3.82 12.12 3.52
CA VAL A 79 -3.53 11.68 2.15
C VAL A 79 -3.96 12.78 1.19
N VAL A 80 -3.24 12.96 0.09
CA VAL A 80 -3.56 13.96 -0.93
C VAL A 80 -4.06 13.26 -2.18
N GLU A 81 -5.26 13.60 -2.64
CA GLU A 81 -5.63 13.36 -4.03
C GLU A 81 -5.08 14.53 -4.85
N TYR A 82 -4.19 14.27 -5.81
CA TYR A 82 -3.44 15.34 -6.47
C TYR A 82 -3.40 15.20 -8.00
N PRO A 83 -3.71 16.25 -8.78
CA PRO A 83 -3.60 16.28 -10.23
C PRO A 83 -2.25 16.90 -10.67
N PRO A 84 -1.25 16.12 -11.07
CA PRO A 84 0.09 16.63 -11.30
C PRO A 84 0.17 17.55 -12.52
N ILE A 85 0.87 18.66 -12.33
CA ILE A 85 1.17 19.65 -13.36
C ILE A 85 2.26 19.07 -14.26
N TYR A 86 1.97 18.92 -15.56
CA TYR A 86 2.96 18.52 -16.56
C TYR A 86 3.38 19.71 -17.42
N VAL A 87 4.65 20.11 -17.33
CA VAL A 87 5.24 21.10 -18.25
C VAL A 87 5.94 20.34 -19.37
N LYS A 88 5.36 20.41 -20.57
CA LYS A 88 5.77 19.61 -21.73
C LYS A 88 7.28 19.64 -21.97
N ASP A 89 7.87 18.45 -22.05
CA ASP A 89 9.30 18.22 -22.31
C ASP A 89 10.26 18.96 -21.34
N ASN A 90 9.80 19.38 -20.16
CA ASN A 90 10.58 20.12 -19.17
C ASN A 90 10.47 19.49 -17.77
N ALA A 91 11.47 18.68 -17.43
CA ALA A 91 11.57 18.00 -16.14
C ALA A 91 11.65 18.99 -14.97
N GLU A 92 12.52 20.01 -15.08
CA GLU A 92 12.78 20.96 -14.00
C GLU A 92 11.52 21.76 -13.63
N ALA A 93 10.81 22.29 -14.63
CA ALA A 93 9.59 23.06 -14.42
C ALA A 93 8.44 22.18 -13.88
N THR A 94 8.33 20.93 -14.37
CA THR A 94 7.36 19.94 -13.89
C THR A 94 7.60 19.59 -12.42
N LEU A 95 8.82 19.12 -12.09
CA LEU A 95 9.21 18.77 -10.74
C LEU A 95 9.08 19.97 -9.79
N ARG A 96 9.49 21.17 -10.21
CA ARG A 96 9.37 22.40 -9.41
C ARG A 96 7.91 22.73 -9.10
N ALA A 97 7.02 22.75 -10.10
CA ALA A 97 5.61 23.08 -9.91
C ALA A 97 4.90 22.09 -8.95
N ASN A 98 5.13 20.79 -9.12
CA ASN A 98 4.56 19.77 -8.24
C ASN A 98 5.17 19.83 -6.83
N THR A 99 6.48 20.13 -6.70
CA THR A 99 7.14 20.37 -5.40
C THR A 99 6.51 21.55 -4.66
N ASP A 100 6.21 22.65 -5.36
CA ASP A 100 5.59 23.85 -4.77
C ASP A 100 4.19 23.55 -4.22
N ALA A 101 3.40 22.76 -4.96
CA ALA A 101 2.09 22.28 -4.52
C ALA A 101 2.20 21.34 -3.31
N TYR A 102 3.15 20.39 -3.31
CA TYR A 102 3.37 19.49 -2.18
C TYR A 102 3.69 20.24 -0.90
N ILE A 103 4.56 21.25 -0.97
CA ILE A 103 4.91 22.09 0.18
C ILE A 103 3.69 22.85 0.72
N LYS A 104 2.81 23.34 -0.15
CA LYS A 104 1.51 23.94 0.25
C LYS A 104 0.64 22.94 1.04
N HIS A 105 0.53 21.69 0.60
CA HIS A 105 -0.23 20.66 1.32
C HIS A 105 0.45 20.23 2.64
N ILE A 106 1.78 20.09 2.67
CA ILE A 106 2.56 19.79 3.89
C ILE A 106 2.35 20.90 4.94
N ASN A 107 2.41 22.17 4.53
CA ASN A 107 2.14 23.32 5.40
C ASN A 107 0.70 23.32 5.93
N ALA A 108 -0.29 23.02 5.08
CA ALA A 108 -1.69 22.94 5.50
C ALA A 108 -1.94 21.80 6.51
N ALA A 109 -1.31 20.64 6.31
CA ALA A 109 -1.35 19.52 7.25
C ALA A 109 -0.60 19.81 8.57
N GLY A 110 0.52 20.53 8.50
CA GLY A 110 1.29 20.99 9.66
C GLY A 110 0.48 21.90 10.59
N ILE A 111 -0.30 22.83 10.04
CA ILE A 111 -1.24 23.69 10.79
C ILE A 111 -2.27 22.87 11.59
N LYS A 112 -2.62 21.67 11.11
CA LYS A 112 -3.56 20.75 11.77
C LYS A 112 -2.90 19.79 12.77
N ASN A 113 -1.59 19.91 13.01
CA ASN A 113 -0.79 18.96 13.81
C ASN A 113 -0.85 17.52 13.28
N THR A 114 -0.94 17.35 11.96
CA THR A 114 -0.90 16.04 11.30
C THR A 114 0.42 15.33 11.60
N ASP A 115 0.37 14.03 11.89
CA ASP A 115 1.55 13.22 12.18
C ASP A 115 2.25 12.72 10.90
N ILE A 116 1.48 12.30 9.90
CA ILE A 116 1.97 11.79 8.61
C ILE A 116 1.12 12.27 7.42
N ILE A 117 1.75 12.64 6.31
CA ILE A 117 1.10 12.97 5.04
C ILE A 117 1.65 12.09 3.89
N VAL A 118 0.76 11.53 3.08
CA VAL A 118 1.07 10.69 1.91
C VAL A 118 0.65 11.38 0.62
N PHE A 119 1.51 11.30 -0.39
CA PHE A 119 1.33 11.82 -1.74
C PHE A 119 1.33 10.70 -2.79
N PRO A 120 0.74 10.91 -3.99
CA PRO A 120 0.51 9.82 -4.94
C PRO A 120 1.74 9.40 -5.74
N GLU A 121 1.67 8.19 -6.29
CA GLU A 121 2.60 7.71 -7.30
C GLU A 121 2.59 8.64 -8.52
N ASP A 122 3.77 8.86 -9.11
CA ASP A 122 3.97 9.79 -10.21
C ASP A 122 3.46 11.22 -9.93
N GLY A 123 3.22 11.58 -8.67
CA GLY A 123 2.63 12.87 -8.33
C GLY A 123 3.60 14.06 -8.48
N LEU A 124 4.92 13.78 -8.54
CA LEU A 124 5.97 14.77 -8.83
C LEU A 124 6.40 14.74 -10.31
N THR A 125 6.45 13.55 -10.90
CA THR A 125 6.98 13.25 -12.26
C THR A 125 5.91 13.23 -13.37
N THR A 126 4.64 13.02 -13.00
CA THR A 126 3.49 12.68 -13.87
C THR A 126 3.61 11.32 -14.56
N VAL A 127 2.48 10.69 -14.90
CA VAL A 127 2.45 9.45 -15.72
C VAL A 127 2.94 9.66 -17.16
N HIS A 128 3.32 10.88 -17.54
CA HIS A 128 3.92 11.24 -18.83
C HIS A 128 5.46 11.28 -18.77
N LEU A 129 6.06 10.38 -17.99
CA LEU A 129 7.51 10.16 -17.98
C LEU A 129 8.05 9.92 -19.40
N PRO A 130 9.25 10.43 -19.72
CA PRO A 130 9.83 10.22 -21.03
C PRO A 130 10.33 8.79 -21.20
N LYS A 131 10.77 8.47 -22.42
CA LYS A 131 11.56 7.25 -22.66
C LYS A 131 12.85 7.26 -21.82
N ARG A 132 13.37 6.06 -21.55
CA ARG A 132 14.53 5.80 -20.69
C ARG A 132 15.73 6.70 -20.98
N GLU A 133 16.03 6.97 -22.25
CA GLU A 133 17.21 7.74 -22.68
C GLU A 133 17.15 9.21 -22.25
N LYS A 134 15.99 9.68 -21.76
CA LYS A 134 15.77 11.04 -21.25
C LYS A 134 15.36 11.08 -19.77
N MET A 135 15.43 9.96 -19.05
CA MET A 135 15.03 9.89 -17.63
C MET A 135 15.96 10.64 -16.67
N GLN A 136 17.19 10.97 -17.10
CA GLN A 136 18.22 11.52 -16.24
C GLN A 136 17.82 12.82 -15.52
N ASP A 137 17.06 13.70 -16.18
CA ASP A 137 16.60 14.98 -15.61
C ASP A 137 15.32 14.85 -14.78
N TRP A 138 14.57 13.74 -14.96
CA TRP A 138 13.33 13.44 -14.25
C TRP A 138 13.57 12.68 -12.94
N ALA A 139 14.75 12.10 -12.78
CA ALA A 139 15.08 11.20 -11.69
C ALA A 139 16.20 11.72 -10.76
N THR A 140 16.27 11.18 -9.55
CA THR A 140 17.18 11.64 -8.50
C THR A 140 17.85 10.50 -7.74
N ILE A 141 19.03 10.74 -7.16
CA ILE A 141 19.66 9.78 -6.26
C ILE A 141 18.89 9.82 -4.93
N ILE A 142 18.48 8.65 -4.42
CA ILE A 142 17.83 8.50 -3.13
C ILE A 142 18.81 7.77 -2.18
N PRO A 143 19.45 8.49 -1.23
CA PRO A 143 20.29 7.91 -0.19
C PRO A 143 19.58 6.77 0.54
N ASP A 144 20.35 5.79 1.01
CA ASP A 144 19.78 4.70 1.79
C ASP A 144 19.38 5.19 3.19
N ALA A 145 18.37 4.56 3.79
CA ALA A 145 17.96 4.87 5.16
C ALA A 145 19.10 4.62 6.17
N SER A 146 20.02 3.70 5.84
CA SER A 146 21.23 3.44 6.63
C SER A 146 22.26 4.58 6.59
N ASP A 147 22.27 5.45 5.56
CA ASP A 147 23.22 6.55 5.40
C ASP A 147 22.99 7.70 6.41
N ASN A 148 21.90 7.64 7.18
CA ASN A 148 21.50 8.63 8.17
C ASN A 148 21.37 10.07 7.58
N TYR A 149 20.89 10.17 6.34
CA TYR A 149 20.95 11.40 5.56
C TYR A 149 19.71 12.29 5.65
N THR A 150 19.93 13.60 5.81
CA THR A 150 18.91 14.66 5.89
C THR A 150 19.13 15.68 4.77
N PRO A 151 18.45 15.53 3.61
CA PRO A 151 18.66 16.41 2.45
C PRO A 151 18.53 17.91 2.73
N CYS A 152 17.66 18.32 3.66
CA CYS A 152 17.50 19.73 4.02
C CYS A 152 18.77 20.38 4.61
N THR A 153 19.58 19.61 5.36
CA THR A 153 20.72 20.14 6.12
C THR A 153 22.09 19.64 5.68
N GLN A 154 22.14 18.57 4.88
CA GLN A 154 23.37 17.97 4.39
C GLN A 154 23.47 18.12 2.87
N SER A 155 24.71 18.20 2.38
CA SER A 155 25.03 18.32 0.95
C SER A 155 26.15 17.39 0.51
N THR A 156 26.39 16.31 1.27
CA THR A 156 27.44 15.32 0.97
C THR A 156 27.01 14.29 -0.07
N ILE A 157 25.71 14.19 -0.37
CA ILE A 157 25.15 13.40 -1.46
C ILE A 157 24.34 14.36 -2.36
N GLU A 158 24.61 14.32 -3.66
CA GLU A 158 23.92 15.16 -4.65
C GLU A 158 22.51 14.61 -4.94
N VAL A 159 21.54 15.16 -4.19
CA VAL A 159 20.10 14.89 -4.35
C VAL A 159 19.42 16.03 -5.10
N SER A 160 18.22 15.80 -5.66
CA SER A 160 17.48 16.85 -6.35
C SER A 160 17.00 17.94 -5.38
N GLU A 161 16.84 19.15 -5.92
CA GLU A 161 16.24 20.27 -5.18
C GLU A 161 14.81 19.92 -4.71
N THR A 162 14.07 19.08 -5.45
CA THR A 162 12.79 18.51 -5.01
C THR A 162 12.91 17.72 -3.69
N LEU A 163 13.83 16.75 -3.59
CA LEU A 163 14.03 16.00 -2.34
C LEU A 163 14.46 16.91 -1.19
N LYS A 164 15.35 17.87 -1.47
CA LYS A 164 15.86 18.82 -0.47
C LYS A 164 14.75 19.72 0.09
N ARG A 165 13.90 20.28 -0.78
CA ARG A 165 12.80 21.18 -0.38
C ARG A 165 11.69 20.44 0.36
N ILE A 166 11.35 19.22 -0.06
CA ILE A 166 10.36 18.38 0.66
C ILE A 166 10.90 17.94 2.02
N SER A 167 12.18 17.57 2.11
CA SER A 167 12.88 17.32 3.38
C SER A 167 12.82 18.54 4.33
N CYS A 168 13.00 19.76 3.82
CA CYS A 168 12.84 20.97 4.63
C CYS A 168 11.39 21.19 5.08
N ALA A 169 10.40 21.02 4.19
CA ALA A 169 8.99 21.18 4.56
C ALA A 169 8.55 20.15 5.63
N ALA A 170 9.03 18.90 5.56
CA ALA A 170 8.83 17.88 6.58
C ALA A 170 9.39 18.31 7.95
N LYS A 171 10.62 18.85 7.94
CA LYS A 171 11.31 19.36 9.14
C LYS A 171 10.63 20.57 9.76
N GLU A 172 10.27 21.56 8.95
CA GLU A 172 9.66 22.82 9.39
C GLU A 172 8.29 22.60 10.03
N ASN A 173 7.48 21.70 9.45
CA ASN A 173 6.17 21.33 9.97
C ASN A 173 6.22 20.22 11.03
N ARG A 174 7.39 19.57 11.23
CA ARG A 174 7.59 18.42 12.11
C ARG A 174 6.62 17.27 11.83
N ILE A 175 6.50 16.91 10.56
CA ILE A 175 5.54 15.94 10.03
C ILE A 175 6.29 14.84 9.25
N TYR A 176 5.82 13.59 9.32
CA TYR A 176 6.32 12.54 8.43
C TYR A 176 5.75 12.75 7.02
N VAL A 177 6.60 12.70 6.00
CA VAL A 177 6.18 12.93 4.61
C VAL A 177 6.55 11.73 3.75
N VAL A 178 5.56 11.16 3.08
CA VAL A 178 5.72 10.05 2.13
C VAL A 178 5.44 10.56 0.73
N ILE A 179 6.43 10.44 -0.15
CA ILE A 179 6.32 10.80 -1.57
C ILE A 179 6.72 9.64 -2.46
N ASN A 180 6.35 9.75 -3.74
CA ASN A 180 6.86 8.90 -4.81
C ASN A 180 7.64 9.77 -5.83
N ILE A 181 8.76 9.26 -6.33
CA ILE A 181 9.60 9.92 -7.33
C ILE A 181 10.42 8.89 -8.13
N ALA A 182 10.83 9.25 -9.35
CA ALA A 182 11.81 8.47 -10.09
C ALA A 182 13.19 8.51 -9.41
N GLU A 183 13.71 7.36 -9.01
CA GLU A 183 15.10 7.18 -8.58
C GLU A 183 16.02 6.99 -9.78
N LYS A 184 17.28 7.42 -9.67
CA LYS A 184 18.38 7.00 -10.53
C LYS A 184 19.60 6.55 -9.70
N LEU A 185 20.22 5.45 -10.11
CA LEU A 185 21.41 4.88 -9.47
C LEU A 185 22.46 4.53 -10.56
N PRO A 186 23.69 5.08 -10.53
CA PRO A 186 24.74 4.70 -11.46
C PRO A 186 25.14 3.22 -11.31
N CYS A 187 25.43 2.55 -12.43
CA CYS A 187 25.98 1.19 -12.43
C CYS A 187 27.19 1.04 -13.35
N THR A 188 28.05 0.06 -13.03
CA THR A 188 29.32 -0.19 -13.73
C THR A 188 29.49 -1.61 -14.24
N ASP A 189 28.56 -2.51 -13.90
CA ASP A 189 28.74 -3.95 -14.06
C ASP A 189 28.30 -4.45 -15.44
N ALA A 190 28.68 -5.68 -15.80
CA ALA A 190 28.39 -6.28 -17.10
C ALA A 190 26.89 -6.56 -17.39
N GLY A 191 25.99 -6.26 -16.44
CA GLY A 191 24.53 -6.27 -16.61
C GLY A 191 23.87 -4.89 -16.56
N CYS A 192 24.66 -3.82 -16.52
CA CYS A 192 24.20 -2.43 -16.54
C CYS A 192 23.74 -2.04 -17.96
N ALA A 193 22.73 -1.18 -18.08
CA ALA A 193 22.22 -0.71 -19.37
C ALA A 193 23.21 0.24 -20.09
N GLU A 194 23.01 0.50 -21.38
CA GLU A 194 23.90 1.35 -22.19
C GLU A 194 24.05 2.78 -21.63
N ASP A 195 23.00 3.29 -20.98
CA ASP A 195 22.96 4.59 -20.29
C ASP A 195 23.77 4.63 -18.97
N LYS A 196 24.29 3.49 -18.53
CA LYS A 196 25.02 3.28 -17.27
C LYS A 196 24.23 3.61 -16.00
N MET A 197 22.91 3.56 -16.07
CA MET A 197 22.02 3.87 -14.95
C MET A 197 21.02 2.75 -14.71
N PHE A 198 20.60 2.57 -13.47
CA PHE A 198 19.30 2.00 -13.12
C PHE A 198 18.33 3.15 -12.79
N TYR A 199 17.07 2.98 -13.16
CA TYR A 199 15.97 3.87 -12.78
C TYR A 199 14.90 3.07 -12.04
N TYR A 200 14.29 3.61 -10.98
CA TYR A 200 13.24 2.90 -10.23
C TYR A 200 12.08 3.82 -9.85
N ASN A 201 10.84 3.36 -10.02
CA ASN A 201 9.67 3.97 -9.38
C ASN A 201 9.80 3.77 -7.87
N SER A 202 9.93 4.86 -7.09
CA SER A 202 10.39 4.76 -5.71
C SER A 202 9.63 5.65 -4.73
N ASN A 203 9.20 5.04 -3.61
CA ASN A 203 8.72 5.78 -2.46
C ASN A 203 9.89 6.25 -1.58
N VAL A 204 9.77 7.45 -1.01
CA VAL A 204 10.69 8.00 -0.01
C VAL A 204 9.91 8.48 1.19
N VAL A 205 10.39 8.14 2.39
CA VAL A 205 9.80 8.54 3.66
C VAL A 205 10.77 9.46 4.41
N PHE A 206 10.31 10.68 4.70
CA PHE A 206 10.97 11.63 5.57
C PHE A 206 10.36 11.59 6.97
N ASP A 207 11.20 11.66 8.01
CA ASP A 207 10.75 11.89 9.38
C ASP A 207 10.54 13.38 9.71
N ARG A 208 10.08 13.67 10.93
CA ARG A 208 9.86 15.04 11.43
C ARG A 208 11.10 15.94 11.47
N THR A 209 12.30 15.40 11.24
CA THR A 209 13.55 16.16 11.14
C THR A 209 13.96 16.43 9.69
N GLY A 210 13.21 15.89 8.72
CA GLY A 210 13.52 15.90 7.30
C GLY A 210 14.46 14.77 6.86
N LYS A 211 14.80 13.83 7.75
CA LYS A 211 15.73 12.74 7.46
C LYS A 211 15.03 11.65 6.64
N ILE A 212 15.71 11.09 5.64
CA ILE A 212 15.24 9.88 4.94
C ILE A 212 15.32 8.68 5.90
N ILE A 213 14.20 8.01 6.13
CA ILE A 213 14.10 6.85 7.02
C ILE A 213 13.61 5.57 6.33
N ALA A 214 13.11 5.67 5.10
CA ALA A 214 12.86 4.54 4.22
C ALA A 214 12.87 4.96 2.74
N ARG A 215 13.29 4.02 1.89
CA ARG A 215 13.14 4.01 0.44
C ARG A 215 12.54 2.65 0.07
N TYR A 216 11.58 2.62 -0.84
CA TYR A 216 11.03 1.38 -1.42
C TYR A 216 10.95 1.50 -2.94
N ARG A 217 11.46 0.51 -3.67
CA ARG A 217 11.36 0.42 -5.13
C ARG A 217 10.22 -0.50 -5.55
N LYS A 218 9.35 0.00 -6.44
CA LYS A 218 8.17 -0.71 -6.95
C LYS A 218 8.53 -2.10 -7.46
N THR A 219 7.82 -3.10 -6.96
CA THR A 219 8.10 -4.50 -7.26
C THR A 219 7.36 -4.92 -8.54
N ASN A 220 6.09 -4.55 -8.69
CA ASN A 220 5.24 -4.99 -9.80
C ASN A 220 4.88 -3.82 -10.71
N LEU A 221 5.62 -3.63 -11.80
CA LEU A 221 5.39 -2.54 -12.76
C LEU A 221 4.14 -2.75 -13.61
N PHE A 222 3.46 -1.65 -13.96
CA PHE A 222 2.24 -1.61 -14.78
C PHE A 222 2.46 -0.80 -16.07
N VAL A 223 3.21 -1.37 -17.02
CA VAL A 223 3.62 -0.72 -18.29
C VAL A 223 4.57 0.48 -18.08
N GLU A 224 5.62 0.29 -17.29
CA GLU A 224 6.62 1.32 -16.99
C GLU A 224 8.01 0.97 -17.57
N PRO A 225 8.17 0.91 -18.91
CA PRO A 225 9.41 0.41 -19.55
C PRO A 225 10.65 1.26 -19.27
N GLN A 226 10.50 2.48 -18.77
CA GLN A 226 11.59 3.32 -18.31
C GLN A 226 12.25 2.81 -17.02
N PHE A 227 11.51 2.10 -16.17
CA PHE A 227 11.98 1.63 -14.87
C PHE A 227 12.52 0.20 -14.90
N ASN A 228 13.54 -0.01 -14.08
CA ASN A 228 14.07 -1.31 -13.71
C ASN A 228 13.29 -1.87 -12.51
N VAL A 229 13.52 -3.14 -12.22
CA VAL A 229 12.99 -3.85 -11.06
C VAL A 229 14.17 -4.48 -10.33
N THR A 230 14.13 -4.49 -8.99
CA THR A 230 15.18 -5.12 -8.18
C THR A 230 15.19 -6.63 -8.39
N SER A 231 16.37 -7.28 -8.32
CA SER A 231 16.46 -8.74 -8.41
C SER A 231 15.66 -9.43 -7.31
N ILE A 232 15.73 -8.91 -6.08
CA ILE A 232 14.96 -9.34 -4.92
C ILE A 232 13.93 -8.25 -4.56
N PRO A 233 12.63 -8.58 -4.40
CA PRO A 233 11.62 -7.65 -3.88
C PRO A 233 12.01 -7.01 -2.54
N GLU A 234 11.85 -5.70 -2.41
CA GLU A 234 12.17 -4.98 -1.18
C GLU A 234 10.99 -5.06 -0.18
N ILE A 235 11.19 -5.54 1.05
CA ILE A 235 10.16 -5.52 2.11
C ILE A 235 10.50 -4.39 3.08
N VAL A 236 9.88 -3.23 2.89
CA VAL A 236 10.27 -1.98 3.53
C VAL A 236 9.30 -1.60 4.65
N ILE A 237 9.87 -1.38 5.83
CA ILE A 237 9.15 -1.03 7.07
C ILE A 237 9.88 0.14 7.73
N PHE A 238 9.14 1.15 8.18
CA PHE A 238 9.68 2.26 8.96
C PHE A 238 8.93 2.46 10.28
N LYS A 239 9.61 3.03 11.27
CA LYS A 239 9.08 3.26 12.62
C LYS A 239 8.88 4.74 12.87
N THR A 240 7.82 5.10 13.56
CA THR A 240 7.52 6.50 13.92
C THR A 240 7.76 6.81 15.40
N ASP A 241 7.99 8.08 15.72
CA ASP A 241 8.11 8.56 17.10
C ASP A 241 6.80 8.43 17.90
N PHE A 242 5.67 8.34 17.20
CA PHE A 242 4.36 8.02 17.76
C PHE A 242 4.06 6.51 17.86
N GLY A 243 5.07 5.65 17.68
CA GLY A 243 4.98 4.22 18.02
C GLY A 243 4.19 3.35 17.04
N VAL A 244 4.07 3.77 15.78
CA VAL A 244 3.50 2.95 14.69
C VAL A 244 4.63 2.43 13.80
N ASN A 245 4.49 1.18 13.34
CA ASN A 245 5.39 0.61 12.33
C ASN A 245 4.62 0.55 11.00
N PHE A 246 5.03 1.36 10.03
CA PHE A 246 4.39 1.39 8.71
C PHE A 246 5.13 0.50 7.73
N GLY A 247 4.36 -0.19 6.89
CA GLY A 247 4.83 -0.76 5.62
C GLY A 247 4.54 0.18 4.46
N THR A 248 5.21 -0.02 3.33
CA THR A 248 4.89 0.71 2.09
C THR A 248 5.05 -0.16 0.86
N PHE A 249 4.18 0.07 -0.12
CA PHE A 249 4.25 -0.45 -1.48
C PHE A 249 3.54 0.50 -2.44
N ILE A 250 3.62 0.25 -3.75
CA ILE A 250 3.20 1.22 -4.77
C ILE A 250 2.17 0.60 -5.71
N CYS A 251 0.98 1.19 -5.74
CA CYS A 251 -0.02 0.96 -6.78
C CYS A 251 -0.28 -0.53 -7.07
N PHE A 252 0.07 -1.00 -8.26
CA PHE A 252 -0.17 -2.36 -8.73
C PHE A 252 0.34 -3.46 -7.78
N ASP A 253 1.35 -3.18 -6.94
CA ASP A 253 1.82 -4.06 -5.84
C ASP A 253 0.70 -4.58 -4.92
N ILE A 254 -0.40 -3.82 -4.74
CA ILE A 254 -1.54 -4.20 -3.87
C ILE A 254 -2.17 -5.55 -4.23
N LEU A 255 -2.04 -5.95 -5.50
CA LEU A 255 -2.62 -7.18 -6.06
C LEU A 255 -1.71 -8.41 -5.91
N PHE A 256 -0.52 -8.27 -5.31
CA PHE A 256 0.51 -9.31 -5.28
C PHE A 256 0.85 -9.75 -3.86
N HIS A 257 1.30 -11.00 -3.73
CA HIS A 257 1.85 -11.50 -2.47
C HIS A 257 3.07 -10.70 -2.02
N GLU A 258 3.93 -10.30 -2.96
CA GLU A 258 5.14 -9.52 -2.71
C GLU A 258 5.02 -8.10 -3.27
N PRO A 259 5.25 -7.05 -2.46
CA PRO A 259 5.50 -7.06 -1.01
C PRO A 259 4.22 -7.12 -0.15
N ALA A 260 3.04 -6.90 -0.72
CA ALA A 260 1.87 -6.44 0.04
C ALA A 260 1.40 -7.44 1.11
N LEU A 261 1.16 -8.71 0.75
CA LEU A 261 0.76 -9.75 1.71
C LEU A 261 1.92 -10.20 2.61
N GLN A 262 3.18 -10.07 2.19
CA GLN A 262 4.31 -10.34 3.10
C GLN A 262 4.39 -9.33 4.24
N LEU A 263 4.08 -8.05 4.00
CA LEU A 263 4.07 -7.01 5.03
C LEU A 263 3.00 -7.30 6.10
N THR A 264 1.78 -7.63 5.70
CA THR A 264 0.67 -7.93 6.62
C THR A 264 0.85 -9.31 7.27
N ARG A 265 0.95 -10.38 6.48
CA ARG A 265 0.89 -11.76 6.95
C ARG A 265 2.20 -12.24 7.59
N LEU A 266 3.36 -11.91 7.03
CA LEU A 266 4.67 -12.38 7.56
C LEU A 266 5.33 -11.38 8.51
N ARG A 267 5.19 -10.07 8.26
CA ARG A 267 5.80 -9.01 9.09
C ARG A 267 4.85 -8.43 10.14
N GLN A 268 3.56 -8.76 10.08
CA GLN A 268 2.55 -8.35 11.06
C GLN A 268 2.46 -6.81 11.18
N ILE A 269 2.55 -6.14 10.03
CA ILE A 269 2.38 -4.70 9.90
C ILE A 269 0.89 -4.37 9.83
N THR A 270 0.47 -3.41 10.64
CA THR A 270 -0.92 -2.99 10.84
C THR A 270 -1.29 -1.69 10.13
N ASP A 271 -0.30 -0.98 9.59
CA ASP A 271 -0.46 0.36 9.03
C ASP A 271 0.37 0.46 7.74
N ILE A 272 -0.25 0.87 6.63
CA ILE A 272 0.37 0.88 5.29
C ILE A 272 0.24 2.27 4.67
N VAL A 273 1.33 2.78 4.06
CA VAL A 273 1.29 3.97 3.20
C VAL A 273 1.42 3.59 1.73
N TYR A 274 0.45 4.03 0.93
CA TYR A 274 0.19 3.55 -0.42
C TYR A 274 -0.02 4.69 -1.44
N PRO A 275 1.07 5.21 -2.01
CA PRO A 275 1.05 6.04 -3.22
C PRO A 275 0.54 5.24 -4.43
N THR A 276 -0.38 5.80 -5.23
CA THR A 276 -0.93 5.11 -6.41
C THR A 276 -1.37 6.04 -7.54
N ALA A 277 -1.11 5.62 -8.79
CA ALA A 277 -1.67 6.16 -10.02
C ALA A 277 -2.63 5.14 -10.64
N TRP A 278 -3.59 4.67 -9.84
CA TRP A 278 -4.54 3.62 -10.23
C TRP A 278 -5.38 4.02 -11.46
N PHE A 279 -5.65 3.06 -12.35
CA PHE A 279 -6.59 3.21 -13.45
C PHE A 279 -7.86 2.41 -13.11
N SER A 280 -8.97 3.10 -12.84
CA SER A 280 -10.20 2.45 -12.39
C SER A 280 -10.85 1.62 -13.50
N GLU A 281 -11.17 0.37 -13.18
CA GLU A 281 -11.83 -0.57 -14.09
C GLU A 281 -13.15 -1.09 -13.48
N ALA A 282 -14.24 -0.93 -14.21
CA ALA A 282 -15.57 -1.42 -13.81
C ALA A 282 -15.75 -2.89 -14.22
N PRO A 283 -16.54 -3.69 -13.46
CA PRO A 283 -17.31 -3.32 -12.27
C PRO A 283 -16.53 -3.39 -10.94
N PHE A 284 -15.25 -3.73 -11.00
CA PHE A 284 -14.64 -4.63 -10.01
C PHE A 284 -13.27 -4.17 -9.47
N LEU A 285 -12.61 -3.23 -10.14
CA LEU A 285 -11.27 -2.76 -9.81
C LEU A 285 -11.22 -1.23 -9.88
N THR A 286 -12.22 -0.55 -9.34
CA THR A 286 -12.11 0.90 -9.10
C THR A 286 -11.16 1.14 -7.93
N ALA A 287 -10.54 2.32 -7.89
CA ALA A 287 -9.48 2.63 -6.93
C ALA A 287 -9.94 2.49 -5.46
N VAL A 288 -10.98 3.23 -5.05
CA VAL A 288 -11.50 3.21 -3.67
C VAL A 288 -12.04 1.82 -3.29
N GLN A 289 -12.74 1.16 -4.20
CA GLN A 289 -13.26 -0.20 -4.03
C GLN A 289 -12.14 -1.21 -3.73
N THR A 290 -11.06 -1.17 -4.52
CA THR A 290 -9.90 -2.07 -4.34
C THR A 290 -9.13 -1.75 -3.05
N GLN A 291 -8.89 -0.47 -2.77
CA GLN A 291 -8.16 -0.02 -1.59
C GLN A 291 -8.90 -0.37 -0.29
N ALA A 292 -10.20 -0.08 -0.21
CA ALA A 292 -11.05 -0.41 0.92
C ALA A 292 -11.16 -1.94 1.12
N GLY A 293 -11.41 -2.69 0.04
CA GLY A 293 -11.53 -4.15 0.09
C GLY A 293 -10.24 -4.84 0.54
N TRP A 294 -9.07 -4.34 0.11
CA TRP A 294 -7.76 -4.83 0.56
C TRP A 294 -7.49 -4.51 2.03
N SER A 295 -7.71 -3.26 2.45
CA SER A 295 -7.58 -2.83 3.85
C SER A 295 -8.44 -3.69 4.78
N PHE A 296 -9.70 -3.93 4.38
CA PHE A 296 -10.64 -4.76 5.12
C PHE A 296 -10.19 -6.23 5.18
N GLY A 297 -9.79 -6.81 4.04
CA GLY A 297 -9.39 -8.22 3.95
C GLY A 297 -8.17 -8.56 4.82
N GLU A 298 -7.14 -7.72 4.80
CA GLU A 298 -5.93 -7.90 5.61
C GLU A 298 -6.05 -7.34 7.04
N ASP A 299 -7.15 -6.64 7.38
CA ASP A 299 -7.41 -5.97 8.66
C ASP A 299 -6.30 -4.99 9.08
N VAL A 300 -5.96 -4.06 8.18
CA VAL A 300 -4.91 -3.05 8.39
C VAL A 300 -5.35 -1.64 8.01
N ASN A 301 -4.84 -0.64 8.72
CA ASN A 301 -4.98 0.76 8.32
C ASN A 301 -4.25 0.99 7.00
N LEU A 302 -4.91 1.61 6.00
CA LEU A 302 -4.33 1.91 4.69
C LEU A 302 -4.48 3.41 4.38
N LEU A 303 -3.35 4.08 4.17
CA LEU A 303 -3.27 5.48 3.77
C LEU A 303 -2.99 5.55 2.26
N ALA A 304 -4.05 5.59 1.46
CA ALA A 304 -4.00 5.59 0.00
C ALA A 304 -4.06 7.02 -0.56
N SER A 305 -3.08 7.37 -1.38
CA SER A 305 -2.98 8.69 -2.02
C SER A 305 -2.95 8.51 -3.53
N GLY A 306 -3.98 9.04 -4.20
CA GLY A 306 -4.30 8.80 -5.61
C GLY A 306 -3.93 9.94 -6.55
N TYR A 307 -3.43 9.57 -7.73
CA TYR A 307 -3.27 10.46 -8.88
C TYR A 307 -4.66 10.90 -9.38
N ASN A 308 -4.88 12.20 -9.54
CA ASN A 308 -6.14 12.75 -10.01
C ASN A 308 -6.07 13.17 -11.49
N ARG A 309 -6.76 12.42 -12.34
CA ARG A 309 -7.08 12.75 -13.73
C ARG A 309 -8.27 11.90 -14.20
N PRO A 310 -9.50 12.25 -13.82
CA PRO A 310 -10.67 11.39 -14.03
C PRO A 310 -10.95 11.06 -15.51
N GLY A 311 -10.70 12.01 -16.43
CA GLY A 311 -10.79 11.78 -17.88
C GLY A 311 -9.73 10.81 -18.46
N SER A 312 -8.84 10.26 -17.63
CA SER A 312 -7.94 9.15 -17.95
C SER A 312 -8.12 7.94 -17.02
N GLY A 313 -9.11 7.97 -16.13
CA GLY A 313 -9.43 6.90 -15.19
C GLY A 313 -8.64 6.91 -13.88
N ASN A 314 -7.79 7.91 -13.68
CA ASN A 314 -7.05 8.10 -12.43
C ASN A 314 -7.87 8.97 -11.47
N THR A 315 -8.31 8.39 -10.36
CA THR A 315 -9.11 9.05 -9.32
C THR A 315 -9.36 8.02 -8.20
N GLY A 316 -9.39 8.46 -6.94
CA GLY A 316 -9.65 7.58 -5.79
C GLY A 316 -8.53 7.55 -4.76
N SER A 317 -8.76 8.23 -3.64
CA SER A 317 -7.86 8.32 -2.48
C SER A 317 -8.64 8.09 -1.19
N GLY A 318 -7.96 7.62 -0.13
CA GLY A 318 -8.63 7.41 1.14
C GLY A 318 -7.76 6.94 2.30
N ILE A 319 -8.38 6.96 3.46
CA ILE A 319 -7.87 6.51 4.75
C ILE A 319 -8.85 5.42 5.23
N TYR A 320 -8.39 4.18 5.18
CA TYR A 320 -9.16 2.98 5.49
C TYR A 320 -8.65 2.36 6.78
N LEU A 321 -9.53 1.76 7.57
CA LEU A 321 -9.34 1.47 9.00
C LEU A 321 -9.40 -0.04 9.31
N GLY A 322 -8.88 -0.86 8.39
CA GLY A 322 -9.01 -2.32 8.49
C GLY A 322 -10.46 -2.76 8.40
N ARG A 323 -10.86 -3.69 9.27
CA ARG A 323 -12.25 -4.15 9.36
C ARG A 323 -13.24 -3.09 9.88
N LYS A 324 -12.78 -1.92 10.35
CA LYS A 324 -13.65 -0.78 10.68
C LYS A 324 -14.06 0.07 9.46
N GLY A 325 -13.75 -0.38 8.24
CA GLY A 325 -14.22 0.26 7.02
C GLY A 325 -13.48 1.55 6.68
N ILE A 326 -14.21 2.56 6.19
CA ILE A 326 -13.64 3.79 5.60
C ILE A 326 -13.65 4.91 6.64
N GLY A 327 -12.49 5.48 6.96
CA GLY A 327 -12.40 6.71 7.77
C GLY A 327 -12.73 7.95 6.94
N LYS A 328 -12.06 8.14 5.81
CA LYS A 328 -12.41 9.15 4.80
C LYS A 328 -11.93 8.71 3.41
N ALA A 329 -12.75 8.88 2.37
CA ALA A 329 -12.35 8.63 0.98
C ALA A 329 -12.95 9.67 0.03
N VAL A 330 -12.35 9.82 -1.14
CA VAL A 330 -12.85 10.65 -2.26
C VAL A 330 -12.73 9.88 -3.56
N PHE A 331 -13.68 10.05 -4.46
CA PHE A 331 -13.58 9.66 -5.85
C PHE A 331 -14.05 10.84 -6.72
N ALA A 332 -13.10 11.49 -7.39
CA ALA A 332 -13.35 12.62 -8.25
C ALA A 332 -14.04 12.23 -9.56
N SER A 333 -15.13 12.94 -9.90
CA SER A 333 -15.67 12.95 -11.27
C SER A 333 -14.89 13.91 -12.20
N THR A 334 -14.35 14.99 -11.64
CA THR A 334 -13.64 16.06 -12.38
C THR A 334 -12.26 16.34 -11.76
N THR A 335 -11.30 16.79 -12.59
CA THR A 335 -9.93 17.06 -12.14
C THR A 335 -9.88 18.06 -10.98
N HIS A 336 -9.33 17.68 -9.83
CA HIS A 336 -9.15 18.55 -8.66
C HIS A 336 -8.07 18.03 -7.70
N GLU A 337 -7.63 18.89 -6.77
CA GLU A 337 -6.77 18.50 -5.62
C GLU A 337 -7.60 18.49 -4.33
N GLU A 338 -7.43 17.47 -3.47
CA GLU A 338 -8.04 17.42 -2.13
C GLU A 338 -7.05 16.90 -1.07
N LEU A 339 -7.04 17.54 0.10
CA LEU A 339 -6.30 17.11 1.29
C LEU A 339 -7.27 16.43 2.27
N LEU A 340 -7.24 15.11 2.31
CA LEU A 340 -8.00 14.31 3.28
C LEU A 340 -7.19 14.21 4.58
N ILE A 341 -7.78 14.60 5.72
CA ILE A 341 -7.17 14.46 7.06
C ILE A 341 -8.13 13.67 7.93
N PHE A 342 -7.63 12.70 8.70
CA PHE A 342 -8.44 11.84 9.57
C PHE A 342 -7.66 11.39 10.82
N GLU A 343 -8.37 11.10 11.91
CA GLU A 343 -7.80 10.52 13.13
C GLU A 343 -7.83 8.99 13.07
N VAL A 344 -6.67 8.38 12.82
CA VAL A 344 -6.54 6.93 12.61
C VAL A 344 -6.28 6.23 13.95
N PRO A 345 -7.11 5.25 14.36
CA PRO A 345 -6.88 4.47 15.56
C PRO A 345 -5.68 3.52 15.38
N LYS A 346 -4.78 3.48 16.37
CA LYS A 346 -3.66 2.54 16.36
C LYS A 346 -4.11 1.13 16.73
N ILE A 347 -3.66 0.15 15.97
CA ILE A 347 -3.91 -1.27 16.23
C ILE A 347 -2.85 -1.76 17.24
N LYS A 348 -3.22 -1.82 18.54
CA LYS A 348 -2.28 -2.13 19.64
C LYS A 348 -2.12 -3.62 19.96
N GLU A 349 -3.04 -4.48 19.51
CA GLU A 349 -2.91 -5.93 19.63
C GLU A 349 -2.44 -6.54 18.32
N LYS A 350 -1.76 -7.70 18.37
CA LYS A 350 -1.73 -8.61 17.21
C LYS A 350 -3.17 -8.90 16.83
N THR A 351 -3.51 -8.87 15.54
CA THR A 351 -4.84 -9.24 15.02
C THR A 351 -5.21 -10.64 15.50
N LYS A 352 -6.02 -10.69 16.57
CA LYS A 352 -6.64 -11.92 17.04
C LYS A 352 -7.73 -12.25 16.02
N TRP A 353 -7.57 -13.36 15.31
CA TRP A 353 -8.50 -13.90 14.34
C TRP A 353 -9.87 -14.26 14.95
N ASN A 354 -10.67 -13.24 15.27
CA ASN A 354 -12.06 -13.34 15.70
C ASN A 354 -12.98 -12.89 14.55
N ARG A 355 -14.05 -13.67 14.31
CA ARG A 355 -14.50 -13.98 12.94
C ARG A 355 -15.78 -13.28 12.45
N HIS A 356 -16.32 -12.32 13.20
CA HIS A 356 -17.54 -11.59 12.84
C HIS A 356 -17.33 -10.08 12.99
N HIS A 357 -17.76 -9.32 11.98
CA HIS A 357 -17.79 -7.86 12.04
C HIS A 357 -19.03 -7.28 11.37
N ASP A 358 -19.64 -6.30 12.04
CA ASP A 358 -20.98 -5.81 11.75
C ASP A 358 -20.94 -4.28 11.58
N HIS A 359 -20.94 -3.79 10.33
CA HIS A 359 -20.97 -2.34 10.07
C HIS A 359 -22.35 -1.70 10.29
N SER A 360 -23.40 -2.47 10.64
CA SER A 360 -24.70 -1.84 10.94
C SER A 360 -24.72 -1.05 12.25
N GLU A 361 -23.67 -1.15 13.07
CA GLU A 361 -23.45 -0.35 14.28
C GLU A 361 -22.43 0.79 14.11
N ASP A 362 -21.90 1.02 12.89
CA ASP A 362 -21.03 2.19 12.62
C ASP A 362 -21.86 3.48 12.70
N HIS A 363 -21.94 4.04 13.91
CA HIS A 363 -22.67 5.26 14.22
C HIS A 363 -22.03 6.47 13.56
N ASP A 364 -22.50 6.72 12.35
CA ASP A 364 -22.00 7.78 11.49
C ASP A 364 -22.47 9.19 11.92
N GLU A 365 -21.70 9.84 12.78
CA GLU A 365 -21.81 11.29 12.97
C GLU A 365 -21.09 12.08 11.84
N SER A 366 -20.20 11.43 11.08
CA SER A 366 -19.26 12.07 10.13
C SER A 366 -19.82 12.26 8.72
N LEU A 367 -20.23 11.18 8.02
CA LEU A 367 -20.87 11.25 6.70
C LEU A 367 -22.21 11.97 6.78
N SER A 368 -22.90 12.10 7.93
CA SER A 368 -24.05 13.01 8.04
C SER A 368 -23.71 14.48 7.71
N SER A 369 -22.47 14.90 8.02
CA SER A 369 -21.94 16.23 7.69
C SER A 369 -21.34 16.26 6.29
N HIS A 370 -20.56 15.23 5.91
CA HIS A 370 -19.97 15.14 4.58
C HIS A 370 -20.97 14.83 3.46
N LYS A 371 -22.13 14.23 3.73
CA LYS A 371 -23.21 14.04 2.74
C LYS A 371 -23.80 15.39 2.34
N LYS A 372 -23.93 16.33 3.29
CA LYS A 372 -24.29 17.73 2.98
C LYS A 372 -23.18 18.46 2.22
N GLU A 373 -21.93 18.26 2.60
CA GLU A 373 -20.77 18.87 1.93
C GLU A 373 -20.60 18.34 0.49
N HIS A 374 -20.75 17.03 0.29
CA HIS A 374 -20.80 16.38 -1.02
C HIS A 374 -22.03 16.79 -1.83
N ASP A 375 -23.23 16.91 -1.24
CA ASP A 375 -24.43 17.43 -1.90
C ASP A 375 -24.27 18.89 -2.35
N GLU A 376 -23.61 19.74 -1.55
CA GLU A 376 -23.30 21.13 -1.93
C GLU A 376 -22.23 21.20 -3.03
N LEU A 377 -21.22 20.32 -2.99
CA LEU A 377 -20.25 20.17 -4.07
C LEU A 377 -20.89 19.62 -5.35
N ARG A 378 -21.84 18.68 -5.25
CA ARG A 378 -22.61 18.12 -6.37
C ARG A 378 -23.42 19.22 -7.07
N LYS A 379 -24.15 20.03 -6.30
CA LYS A 379 -24.92 21.18 -6.83
C LYS A 379 -24.05 22.23 -7.50
N LYS A 380 -22.85 22.51 -6.98
CA LYS A 380 -21.87 23.41 -7.63
C LYS A 380 -21.23 22.83 -8.90
N ARG A 381 -21.28 21.50 -9.10
CA ARG A 381 -20.75 20.84 -10.31
C ARG A 381 -21.77 20.83 -11.46
N GLU A 382 -23.07 20.76 -11.15
CA GLU A 382 -24.15 20.81 -12.17
C GLU A 382 -24.21 22.16 -12.93
N ASP A 383 -23.79 23.28 -12.31
CA ASP A 383 -23.73 24.61 -12.95
C ASP A 383 -22.58 24.79 -13.98
N ASN A 384 -21.55 23.93 -13.97
CA ASN A 384 -20.39 24.03 -14.87
C ASN A 384 -20.49 22.97 -15.98
N GLY A 385 -21.30 23.26 -16.99
CA GLY A 385 -21.56 22.37 -18.14
C GLY A 385 -20.33 22.11 -19.04
N ASN A 386 -19.45 21.20 -18.64
CA ASN A 386 -18.40 20.61 -19.47
C ASN A 386 -18.41 19.08 -19.33
N ASN A 387 -18.24 18.37 -20.44
CA ASN A 387 -18.46 16.91 -20.58
C ASN A 387 -17.33 16.01 -20.01
N ASP A 388 -16.77 16.35 -18.85
CA ASP A 388 -15.71 15.55 -18.21
C ASP A 388 -16.30 14.39 -17.40
N LYS A 389 -16.67 13.30 -18.10
CA LYS A 389 -17.00 12.01 -17.47
C LYS A 389 -15.72 11.26 -17.07
N VAL A 390 -15.78 10.51 -15.98
CA VAL A 390 -14.73 9.56 -15.58
C VAL A 390 -14.55 8.52 -16.69
N LEU A 391 -13.32 8.32 -17.15
CA LEU A 391 -12.99 7.21 -18.05
C LEU A 391 -12.82 5.94 -17.22
N LEU A 392 -13.66 4.94 -17.46
CA LEU A 392 -13.50 3.62 -16.85
C LEU A 392 -12.98 2.63 -17.88
N LEU A 393 -11.98 1.85 -17.49
CA LEU A 393 -11.71 0.58 -18.16
C LEU A 393 -12.85 -0.41 -17.83
N HIS A 394 -13.02 -1.47 -18.62
CA HIS A 394 -14.09 -2.45 -18.41
C HIS A 394 -13.53 -3.87 -18.51
N ASP A 395 -13.91 -4.74 -17.58
CA ASP A 395 -13.53 -6.16 -17.58
C ASP A 395 -14.24 -6.93 -18.71
N ASN A 396 -13.68 -8.06 -19.12
CA ASN A 396 -14.28 -8.90 -20.16
C ASN A 396 -15.42 -9.77 -19.58
N ILE A 397 -16.60 -9.17 -19.40
CA ILE A 397 -17.76 -9.87 -18.82
C ILE A 397 -18.20 -11.11 -19.64
N HIS A 398 -17.85 -11.20 -20.94
CA HIS A 398 -18.10 -12.41 -21.73
C HIS A 398 -17.31 -13.65 -21.25
N ALA A 399 -16.28 -13.48 -20.41
CA ALA A 399 -15.56 -14.58 -19.78
C ALA A 399 -16.27 -15.12 -18.51
N PHE A 400 -17.27 -14.41 -17.99
CA PHE A 400 -18.01 -14.78 -16.78
C PHE A 400 -19.22 -15.64 -17.14
N GLU A 401 -19.53 -16.62 -16.29
CA GLU A 401 -20.85 -17.27 -16.30
C GLU A 401 -21.86 -16.28 -15.69
N THR A 402 -22.89 -15.87 -16.44
CA THR A 402 -23.81 -14.81 -15.99
C THR A 402 -25.29 -15.10 -16.25
N VAL A 403 -26.12 -14.84 -15.24
CA VAL A 403 -27.58 -15.08 -15.28
C VAL A 403 -28.33 -13.76 -15.05
N PRO A 404 -29.33 -13.38 -15.88
CA PRO A 404 -30.18 -12.20 -15.63
C PRO A 404 -30.87 -12.25 -14.27
N LEU A 405 -30.97 -11.10 -13.60
CA LEU A 405 -31.71 -10.95 -12.35
C LEU A 405 -33.11 -10.37 -12.59
N GLU A 406 -34.07 -11.26 -12.84
CA GLU A 406 -35.48 -10.91 -13.08
C GLU A 406 -36.29 -10.88 -11.77
N GLY A 407 -35.85 -10.07 -10.81
CA GLY A 407 -36.44 -9.96 -9.47
C GLY A 407 -35.78 -10.88 -8.43
N SER A 408 -36.48 -11.16 -7.32
CA SER A 408 -35.94 -11.94 -6.20
C SER A 408 -35.66 -13.39 -6.60
N VAL A 409 -34.44 -13.89 -6.32
CA VAL A 409 -33.99 -15.21 -6.76
C VAL A 409 -33.02 -15.85 -5.77
N MET A 410 -33.11 -17.19 -5.68
CA MET A 410 -32.09 -18.03 -5.04
C MET A 410 -31.46 -18.93 -6.11
N LYS A 411 -30.13 -18.85 -6.30
CA LYS A 411 -29.39 -19.54 -7.36
C LYS A 411 -28.02 -20.00 -6.87
N ASN A 412 -27.62 -21.20 -7.27
CA ASN A 412 -26.21 -21.61 -7.25
C ASN A 412 -25.70 -21.55 -8.70
N ILE A 413 -24.60 -20.84 -8.94
CA ILE A 413 -23.96 -20.68 -10.25
C ILE A 413 -22.50 -21.11 -10.10
N CYS A 414 -22.00 -21.89 -11.05
CA CYS A 414 -20.64 -22.42 -11.02
C CYS A 414 -19.90 -22.17 -12.33
N GLN A 415 -18.61 -21.89 -12.25
CA GLN A 415 -17.68 -21.90 -13.38
C GLN A 415 -16.40 -22.63 -12.98
N ASN A 416 -15.91 -23.55 -13.82
CA ASN A 416 -14.64 -24.27 -13.62
C ASN A 416 -14.45 -24.87 -12.22
N GLY A 417 -15.52 -25.47 -11.65
CA GLY A 417 -15.52 -26.12 -10.34
C GLY A 417 -15.65 -25.17 -9.13
N PHE A 418 -15.57 -23.86 -9.35
CA PHE A 418 -15.89 -22.85 -8.35
C PHE A 418 -17.37 -22.51 -8.41
N CYS A 419 -18.04 -22.40 -7.26
CA CYS A 419 -19.48 -22.18 -7.15
C CYS A 419 -19.81 -21.06 -6.16
N CYS A 420 -20.84 -20.30 -6.49
CA CYS A 420 -21.37 -19.20 -5.69
C CYS A 420 -22.87 -19.39 -5.50
N GLU A 421 -23.32 -19.42 -4.25
CA GLU A 421 -24.73 -19.37 -3.88
C GLU A 421 -25.16 -17.91 -3.70
N PHE A 422 -26.24 -17.52 -4.37
CA PHE A 422 -26.83 -16.20 -4.35
C PHE A 422 -28.25 -16.30 -3.78
N ASN A 423 -28.54 -15.53 -2.74
CA ASN A 423 -29.89 -15.26 -2.25
C ASN A 423 -30.14 -13.75 -2.36
N VAL A 424 -30.90 -13.33 -3.38
CA VAL A 424 -31.09 -11.92 -3.72
C VAL A 424 -32.56 -11.59 -3.67
N ASN A 425 -32.94 -10.60 -2.87
CA ASN A 425 -34.29 -10.09 -2.79
C ASN A 425 -34.35 -8.67 -3.37
N VAL A 426 -35.14 -8.48 -4.43
CA VAL A 426 -35.33 -7.19 -5.09
C VAL A 426 -36.72 -6.67 -4.73
N THR A 427 -36.79 -5.50 -4.09
CA THR A 427 -38.05 -4.89 -3.63
C THR A 427 -38.64 -3.91 -4.64
N THR A 428 -37.78 -3.28 -5.46
CA THR A 428 -38.16 -2.40 -6.58
C THR A 428 -37.23 -2.69 -7.76
N VAL A 429 -37.78 -2.75 -8.97
CA VAL A 429 -37.01 -2.96 -10.21
C VAL A 429 -37.10 -1.70 -11.07
N ASP A 430 -35.96 -1.11 -11.41
CA ASP A 430 -35.88 -0.08 -12.44
C ASP A 430 -36.04 -0.74 -13.83
N PRO A 431 -36.96 -0.29 -14.70
CA PRO A 431 -37.08 -0.84 -16.04
C PRO A 431 -35.89 -0.52 -16.95
N ASN A 432 -35.16 0.58 -16.69
CA ASN A 432 -34.08 1.07 -17.54
C ASN A 432 -32.74 0.39 -17.23
N THR A 433 -32.49 0.07 -15.96
CA THR A 433 -31.28 -0.63 -15.53
C THR A 433 -31.48 -2.15 -15.54
N LYS A 434 -30.45 -2.91 -15.91
CA LYS A 434 -30.45 -4.38 -15.79
C LYS A 434 -29.40 -4.84 -14.79
N TYR A 435 -29.61 -6.03 -14.23
CA TYR A 435 -28.69 -6.67 -13.30
C TYR A 435 -28.46 -8.13 -13.69
N ARG A 436 -27.25 -8.62 -13.43
CA ARG A 436 -26.89 -10.04 -13.63
C ARG A 436 -26.15 -10.57 -12.41
N LEU A 437 -26.42 -11.81 -12.06
CA LEU A 437 -25.54 -12.61 -11.22
C LEU A 437 -24.35 -13.04 -12.09
N ALA A 438 -23.13 -12.96 -11.56
CA ALA A 438 -21.90 -13.22 -12.30
C ALA A 438 -20.91 -14.05 -11.48
N VAL A 439 -20.38 -15.11 -12.11
CA VAL A 439 -19.35 -15.99 -11.54
C VAL A 439 -18.18 -16.10 -12.50
N PHE A 440 -16.95 -15.97 -12.00
CA PHE A 440 -15.73 -16.26 -12.75
C PHE A 440 -14.77 -17.10 -11.93
N SER A 441 -14.06 -18.00 -12.60
CA SER A 441 -12.95 -18.79 -12.07
C SER A 441 -12.00 -19.15 -13.21
N GLY A 442 -10.82 -18.52 -13.25
CA GLY A 442 -9.83 -18.78 -14.29
C GLY A 442 -8.72 -17.75 -14.35
N ASN A 443 -7.96 -17.77 -15.45
CA ASN A 443 -6.91 -16.78 -15.71
C ASN A 443 -7.50 -15.50 -16.29
N ARG A 444 -7.36 -14.38 -15.58
CA ARG A 444 -7.65 -13.02 -16.03
C ARG A 444 -6.36 -12.33 -16.45
N ARG A 445 -6.29 -11.89 -17.70
CA ARG A 445 -5.15 -11.12 -18.21
C ARG A 445 -5.30 -9.62 -17.88
N TYR A 446 -4.45 -9.15 -16.97
CA TYR A 446 -4.13 -7.72 -16.84
C TYR A 446 -3.18 -7.32 -17.98
N VAL A 447 -2.97 -6.02 -18.19
CA VAL A 447 -2.18 -5.48 -19.33
C VAL A 447 -0.81 -6.16 -19.50
N VAL A 448 -0.13 -6.46 -18.39
CA VAL A 448 1.24 -7.01 -18.34
C VAL A 448 1.37 -8.40 -17.68
N VAL A 449 0.31 -8.92 -17.05
CA VAL A 449 0.35 -10.13 -16.18
C VAL A 449 -0.94 -10.95 -16.27
N GLU A 450 -0.91 -12.23 -15.91
CA GLU A 450 -2.09 -13.11 -15.90
C GLU A 450 -2.36 -13.68 -14.51
N ALA A 451 -3.60 -13.59 -14.06
CA ALA A 451 -3.97 -13.87 -12.67
C ALA A 451 -5.01 -14.97 -12.56
N GLY A 452 -4.81 -15.92 -11.65
CA GLY A 452 -5.92 -16.72 -11.12
C GLY A 452 -6.87 -15.81 -10.36
N VAL A 453 -8.06 -15.58 -10.89
CA VAL A 453 -9.13 -14.79 -10.28
C VAL A 453 -10.35 -15.66 -10.07
N GLN A 454 -10.98 -15.52 -8.91
CA GLN A 454 -12.31 -16.03 -8.62
C GLN A 454 -13.23 -14.89 -8.20
N ALA A 455 -14.50 -14.98 -8.59
CA ALA A 455 -15.45 -13.88 -8.46
C ALA A 455 -16.87 -14.40 -8.29
N CYS A 456 -17.60 -13.84 -7.32
CA CYS A 456 -19.05 -13.96 -7.22
C CYS A 456 -19.63 -12.56 -7.04
N GLY A 457 -20.55 -12.12 -7.89
CA GLY A 457 -21.13 -10.79 -7.74
C GLY A 457 -22.45 -10.56 -8.45
N VAL A 458 -23.15 -9.50 -8.04
CA VAL A 458 -24.26 -8.90 -8.79
C VAL A 458 -23.69 -7.70 -9.52
N ILE A 459 -23.82 -7.65 -10.85
CA ILE A 459 -23.30 -6.57 -11.69
C ILE A 459 -24.44 -5.84 -12.40
N GLN A 460 -24.34 -4.52 -12.49
CA GLN A 460 -25.22 -3.69 -13.30
C GLN A 460 -24.86 -3.80 -14.79
N CYS A 461 -25.88 -3.68 -15.64
CA CYS A 461 -25.76 -3.52 -17.09
C CYS A 461 -26.73 -2.42 -17.57
N SER A 462 -26.33 -1.60 -18.54
CA SER A 462 -27.19 -0.53 -19.07
C SER A 462 -28.25 -1.03 -20.06
N ASN A 463 -28.20 -2.30 -20.46
CA ASN A 463 -29.26 -3.01 -21.17
C ASN A 463 -29.10 -4.53 -21.02
N ASP A 464 -29.89 -5.32 -21.74
CA ASP A 464 -29.90 -6.79 -21.64
C ASP A 464 -28.64 -7.46 -22.22
N SER A 465 -27.79 -6.74 -22.96
CA SER A 465 -26.55 -7.26 -23.53
C SER A 465 -25.46 -7.44 -22.47
N ILE A 466 -24.80 -8.59 -22.49
CA ILE A 466 -23.62 -8.90 -21.64
C ILE A 466 -22.50 -7.85 -21.84
N ALA A 467 -22.36 -7.32 -23.06
CA ALA A 467 -21.35 -6.30 -23.38
C ALA A 467 -21.64 -4.92 -22.73
N SER A 468 -22.84 -4.71 -22.17
CA SER A 468 -23.21 -3.50 -21.44
C SER A 468 -23.02 -3.62 -19.92
N CYS A 469 -22.61 -4.79 -19.45
CA CYS A 469 -22.42 -5.07 -18.04
C CYS A 469 -21.08 -4.53 -17.51
N GLY A 470 -21.07 -4.10 -16.25
CA GLY A 470 -20.05 -3.20 -15.73
C GLY A 470 -20.39 -1.72 -15.98
N SER A 471 -21.63 -1.40 -16.35
CA SER A 471 -22.12 -0.03 -16.38
C SER A 471 -22.09 0.61 -14.99
N VAL A 472 -21.96 1.94 -14.95
CA VAL A 472 -22.16 2.73 -13.73
C VAL A 472 -23.15 3.87 -13.97
N GLU A 473 -24.45 3.54 -13.99
CA GLU A 473 -25.59 4.46 -14.18
C GLU A 473 -26.59 4.49 -12.99
N GLU A 474 -27.14 5.67 -12.63
CA GLU A 474 -28.20 5.79 -11.58
C GLU A 474 -29.38 4.83 -11.83
N SER A 475 -29.87 4.21 -10.76
CA SER A 475 -30.93 3.19 -10.81
C SER A 475 -31.89 3.29 -9.63
N GLU A 476 -33.18 3.21 -9.92
CA GLU A 476 -34.26 3.09 -8.93
C GLU A 476 -34.40 1.67 -8.35
N THR A 477 -33.54 0.73 -8.75
CA THR A 477 -33.56 -0.65 -8.26
C THR A 477 -33.21 -0.68 -6.77
N MET A 478 -34.10 -1.31 -5.99
CA MET A 478 -33.97 -1.48 -4.56
C MET A 478 -33.73 -2.95 -4.22
N PHE A 479 -32.65 -3.23 -3.50
CA PHE A 479 -32.37 -4.57 -2.97
C PHE A 479 -32.77 -4.63 -1.49
N GLY A 480 -33.66 -5.56 -1.14
CA GLY A 480 -34.07 -5.80 0.25
C GLY A 480 -32.96 -6.51 1.04
N ASN A 481 -32.45 -7.61 0.48
CA ASN A 481 -31.17 -8.20 0.88
C ASN A 481 -30.41 -8.77 -0.34
N ILE A 482 -29.09 -8.86 -0.18
CA ILE A 482 -28.22 -9.63 -1.06
C ILE A 482 -27.30 -10.43 -0.17
N ASP A 483 -27.40 -11.75 -0.26
CA ASP A 483 -26.50 -12.69 0.38
C ASP A 483 -25.76 -13.45 -0.73
N ILE A 484 -24.45 -13.35 -0.78
CA ILE A 484 -23.62 -14.27 -1.59
C ILE A 484 -22.78 -15.11 -0.65
N THR A 485 -22.83 -16.42 -0.85
CA THR A 485 -21.98 -17.41 -0.17
C THR A 485 -21.08 -18.11 -1.18
N ALA A 486 -19.78 -18.17 -0.88
CA ALA A 486 -18.80 -18.90 -1.68
C ALA A 486 -17.75 -19.56 -0.78
N THR A 487 -17.25 -20.73 -1.21
CA THR A 487 -16.17 -21.45 -0.52
C THR A 487 -14.86 -21.30 -1.28
N PHE A 488 -13.82 -20.87 -0.58
CA PHE A 488 -12.48 -20.69 -1.14
C PHE A 488 -11.46 -21.60 -0.47
N HIS A 489 -10.42 -21.99 -1.21
CA HIS A 489 -9.35 -22.88 -0.74
C HIS A 489 -8.00 -22.16 -0.69
N ASP A 490 -7.08 -22.67 0.12
CA ASP A 490 -5.71 -22.14 0.32
C ASP A 490 -5.66 -20.66 0.75
N TYR A 491 -6.50 -20.30 1.72
CA TYR A 491 -6.62 -18.96 2.31
C TYR A 491 -5.27 -18.26 2.61
N LYS A 492 -4.23 -19.02 2.98
CA LYS A 492 -2.89 -18.47 3.31
C LYS A 492 -2.23 -17.73 2.14
N ASN A 493 -2.48 -18.16 0.91
CA ASN A 493 -1.86 -17.63 -0.31
C ASN A 493 -2.81 -16.74 -1.13
N VAL A 494 -4.07 -16.63 -0.70
CA VAL A 494 -5.16 -15.97 -1.41
C VAL A 494 -5.53 -14.65 -0.75
N LEU A 495 -5.77 -13.62 -1.55
CA LEU A 495 -6.30 -12.32 -1.12
C LEU A 495 -7.82 -12.29 -1.35
N ILE A 496 -8.58 -12.19 -0.26
CA ILE A 496 -10.04 -12.01 -0.29
C ILE A 496 -10.34 -10.53 -0.04
N MET A 497 -11.14 -9.92 -0.92
CA MET A 497 -11.57 -8.53 -0.79
C MET A 497 -13.10 -8.46 -0.91
N PRO A 498 -13.86 -8.14 0.14
CA PRO A 498 -15.24 -7.71 -0.07
C PRO A 498 -15.27 -6.38 -0.81
N SER A 499 -16.28 -6.23 -1.66
CA SER A 499 -16.35 -5.13 -2.61
C SER A 499 -17.81 -4.76 -2.87
N THR A 500 -18.11 -3.48 -2.74
CA THR A 500 -19.41 -2.88 -3.07
C THR A 500 -19.16 -1.57 -3.84
N LEU A 501 -20.12 -1.14 -4.65
CA LEU A 501 -20.00 0.08 -5.45
C LEU A 501 -21.34 0.82 -5.59
N THR A 502 -21.33 2.12 -5.27
CA THR A 502 -22.45 3.07 -5.32
C THR A 502 -22.34 4.02 -6.54
N PRO A 503 -23.30 4.94 -6.82
CA PRO A 503 -23.25 5.84 -7.99
C PRO A 503 -21.99 6.70 -8.07
N ASP A 504 -21.56 7.10 -6.89
CA ASP A 504 -20.44 7.99 -6.60
C ASP A 504 -19.11 7.24 -6.47
N PHE A 505 -19.06 5.98 -6.92
CA PHE A 505 -17.87 5.11 -6.95
C PHE A 505 -17.26 4.80 -5.57
N LEU A 506 -18.05 4.96 -4.51
CA LEU A 506 -17.67 4.60 -3.15
C LEU A 506 -18.23 3.20 -2.79
N PRO A 507 -17.66 2.54 -1.77
CA PRO A 507 -18.30 1.38 -1.14
C PRO A 507 -19.56 1.76 -0.37
N LEU A 508 -20.48 0.81 -0.23
CA LEU A 508 -21.66 0.96 0.63
C LEU A 508 -21.27 1.15 2.10
N SER A 509 -22.09 1.90 2.84
CA SER A 509 -21.98 1.98 4.31
C SER A 509 -22.64 0.80 5.03
N ASN A 510 -23.71 0.23 4.48
CA ASN A 510 -24.61 -0.68 5.19
C ASN A 510 -24.48 -2.14 4.70
N TRP A 511 -23.41 -2.84 5.11
CA TRP A 511 -23.18 -4.26 4.81
C TRP A 511 -22.49 -5.02 5.96
N LYS A 512 -22.58 -6.34 5.97
CA LYS A 512 -21.88 -7.22 6.93
C LYS A 512 -21.08 -8.26 6.18
N TYR A 513 -19.95 -8.69 6.74
CA TYR A 513 -19.07 -9.70 6.16
C TYR A 513 -18.73 -10.74 7.22
N ASP A 514 -19.18 -11.96 6.97
CA ASP A 514 -18.95 -13.10 7.83
C ASP A 514 -18.03 -14.10 7.12
N GLU A 515 -16.94 -14.47 7.81
CA GLU A 515 -15.87 -15.30 7.26
C GLU A 515 -15.61 -16.50 8.17
N HIS A 516 -16.10 -17.66 7.72
CA HIS A 516 -15.98 -18.92 8.45
C HIS A 516 -14.82 -19.74 7.91
N VAL A 517 -13.66 -19.65 8.58
CA VAL A 517 -12.49 -20.49 8.29
C VAL A 517 -12.60 -21.83 9.03
N HIS A 518 -12.72 -22.94 8.30
CA HIS A 518 -12.73 -24.30 8.84
C HIS A 518 -11.35 -24.96 8.76
N ASP A 519 -11.13 -26.02 9.56
CA ASP A 519 -9.83 -26.69 9.77
C ASP A 519 -9.25 -27.43 8.54
N ASP A 520 -9.88 -27.30 7.38
CA ASP A 520 -9.45 -27.80 6.07
C ASP A 520 -9.12 -26.66 5.07
N HIS A 521 -8.80 -25.46 5.57
CA HIS A 521 -8.48 -24.26 4.79
C HIS A 521 -9.61 -23.79 3.85
N LYS A 522 -10.86 -24.15 4.16
CA LYS A 522 -12.05 -23.56 3.55
C LYS A 522 -12.43 -22.27 4.27
N SER A 523 -12.56 -21.17 3.54
CA SER A 523 -13.29 -19.98 4.00
C SER A 523 -14.65 -19.92 3.31
N ASN A 524 -15.73 -19.92 4.08
CA ASN A 524 -17.04 -19.51 3.59
C ASN A 524 -17.21 -18.02 3.86
N LEU A 525 -17.50 -17.26 2.82
CA LEU A 525 -17.73 -15.82 2.88
C LEU A 525 -19.22 -15.56 2.64
N THR A 526 -19.91 -15.00 3.63
CA THR A 526 -21.25 -14.41 3.47
C THR A 526 -21.17 -12.89 3.55
N LEU A 527 -21.48 -12.20 2.45
CA LEU A 527 -21.67 -10.75 2.41
C LEU A 527 -23.18 -10.47 2.49
N LEU A 528 -23.64 -9.69 3.47
CA LEU A 528 -25.04 -9.30 3.65
C LEU A 528 -25.19 -7.80 3.42
N VAL A 529 -26.04 -7.38 2.48
CA VAL A 529 -26.43 -5.96 2.29
C VAL A 529 -27.89 -5.79 2.69
N GLY A 530 -28.20 -4.74 3.47
CA GLY A 530 -29.58 -4.44 3.89
C GLY A 530 -30.14 -3.18 3.23
N SER A 531 -31.26 -3.32 2.51
CA SER A 531 -32.09 -2.21 1.98
C SER A 531 -31.33 -1.07 1.29
N VAL A 532 -30.85 -1.31 0.06
CA VAL A 532 -30.04 -0.35 -0.71
C VAL A 532 -30.73 0.08 -2.01
N ALA A 533 -30.75 1.40 -2.24
CA ALA A 533 -31.09 2.05 -3.51
C ALA A 533 -29.85 2.20 -4.38
N GLY A 534 -29.93 1.90 -5.67
CA GLY A 534 -28.84 2.18 -6.61
C GLY A 534 -27.53 1.47 -6.21
N LEU A 535 -27.56 0.15 -6.12
CA LEU A 535 -26.35 -0.67 -6.00
C LEU A 535 -25.88 -1.06 -7.41
N TYR A 536 -24.60 -0.89 -7.70
CA TYR A 536 -24.04 -1.04 -9.06
C TYR A 536 -23.28 -2.33 -9.21
N THR A 537 -22.54 -2.65 -8.16
CA THR A 537 -21.79 -3.87 -8.09
C THR A 537 -21.73 -4.32 -6.65
N PHE A 538 -22.08 -5.58 -6.47
CA PHE A 538 -21.88 -6.34 -5.25
C PHE A 538 -20.87 -7.44 -5.59
N LYS A 539 -19.80 -7.64 -4.82
CA LYS A 539 -18.89 -8.76 -5.06
C LYS A 539 -18.09 -9.21 -3.83
N SER A 540 -17.95 -10.52 -3.70
CA SER A 540 -16.79 -11.13 -3.05
C SER A 540 -15.67 -11.29 -4.09
N HIS A 541 -14.62 -10.46 -4.02
CA HIS A 541 -13.43 -10.63 -4.84
C HIS A 541 -12.53 -11.67 -4.21
N LEU A 542 -12.07 -12.62 -5.03
CA LEU A 542 -10.97 -13.49 -4.68
C LEU A 542 -9.86 -13.38 -5.70
N LEU A 543 -8.72 -12.86 -5.27
CA LEU A 543 -7.51 -12.87 -6.07
C LEU A 543 -6.68 -14.07 -5.63
N HIS A 544 -6.82 -15.15 -6.40
CA HIS A 544 -6.15 -16.42 -6.11
C HIS A 544 -4.64 -16.31 -6.28
N TYR A 545 -4.19 -15.59 -7.31
CA TYR A 545 -2.78 -15.33 -7.63
C TYR A 545 -2.68 -14.31 -8.78
N VAL A 546 -1.78 -13.32 -8.75
CA VAL A 546 -1.39 -12.58 -9.97
C VAL A 546 -0.01 -13.07 -10.42
N SER A 547 0.01 -13.89 -11.47
CA SER A 547 1.24 -14.35 -12.11
C SER A 547 1.76 -13.30 -13.08
N PHE A 548 2.99 -12.84 -12.91
CA PHE A 548 3.72 -12.34 -14.08
C PHE A 548 3.83 -13.48 -15.11
N PHE A 549 3.88 -13.18 -16.41
CA PHE A 549 4.10 -14.21 -17.45
C PHE A 549 5.57 -14.68 -17.54
N SER A 550 6.40 -14.24 -16.60
CA SER A 550 7.67 -14.85 -16.26
C SER A 550 7.45 -15.84 -15.11
N PRO A 551 8.27 -16.89 -14.94
CA PRO A 551 8.19 -17.72 -13.74
C PRO A 551 8.25 -16.85 -12.47
N SER A 552 7.60 -17.31 -11.38
CA SER A 552 7.40 -16.50 -10.17
C SER A 552 8.71 -15.84 -9.72
N ARG A 553 8.64 -14.63 -9.15
CA ARG A 553 9.88 -13.92 -8.84
C ARG A 553 10.73 -14.58 -7.76
N ASP A 554 10.19 -15.52 -6.98
CA ASP A 554 11.02 -16.49 -6.23
C ASP A 554 11.96 -17.27 -7.17
N ILE A 555 11.43 -17.88 -8.24
CA ILE A 555 12.19 -18.65 -9.25
C ILE A 555 13.23 -17.78 -9.99
N LEU A 556 13.01 -16.46 -10.12
CA LEU A 556 13.92 -15.52 -10.80
C LEU A 556 14.88 -14.76 -9.87
N ALA A 557 14.48 -14.44 -8.64
CA ALA A 557 15.33 -13.81 -7.63
C ALA A 557 16.32 -14.83 -7.05
N GLU A 558 15.85 -16.07 -6.84
CA GLU A 558 16.69 -17.21 -6.51
C GLU A 558 17.41 -17.79 -7.74
N ALA A 559 17.41 -17.06 -8.88
CA ALA A 559 18.23 -17.42 -10.02
C ALA A 559 19.72 -17.32 -9.69
N ARG A 560 20.19 -16.29 -8.95
CA ARG A 560 21.64 -16.07 -8.70
C ARG A 560 21.92 -15.47 -7.31
N LEU A 561 22.68 -16.18 -6.48
CA LEU A 561 23.16 -15.72 -5.17
C LEU A 561 24.68 -15.48 -5.19
N GLU A 562 25.13 -14.27 -4.86
CA GLU A 562 26.54 -13.96 -4.67
C GLU A 562 27.01 -14.31 -3.24
N VAL A 563 28.17 -14.95 -3.12
CA VAL A 563 28.77 -15.38 -1.85
C VAL A 563 30.23 -14.98 -1.79
N LYS A 564 30.59 -14.16 -0.79
CA LYS A 564 31.97 -13.77 -0.50
C LYS A 564 32.68 -14.85 0.33
N LEU A 565 33.77 -15.38 -0.22
CA LEU A 565 34.55 -16.49 0.31
C LEU A 565 35.48 -16.07 1.46
N ASN A 566 35.96 -14.83 1.46
CA ASN A 566 36.94 -14.30 2.44
C ASN A 566 36.48 -14.40 3.90
N ASN A 567 35.18 -14.50 4.14
CA ASN A 567 34.58 -14.63 5.46
C ASN A 567 34.45 -16.10 5.93
N ILE A 568 34.95 -17.07 5.16
CA ILE A 568 34.88 -18.50 5.45
C ILE A 568 36.30 -19.04 5.72
N PRO A 569 36.71 -19.19 6.99
CA PRO A 569 38.02 -19.74 7.33
C PRO A 569 38.21 -21.18 6.87
N GLU A 570 39.45 -21.58 6.62
CA GLU A 570 39.82 -22.96 6.28
C GLU A 570 39.28 -23.95 7.35
N GLY A 571 38.71 -25.07 6.91
CA GLY A 571 38.04 -26.04 7.78
C GLY A 571 36.63 -25.66 8.23
N LYS A 572 36.07 -24.50 7.81
CA LYS A 572 34.71 -24.08 8.15
C LYS A 572 33.73 -24.18 6.98
N VAL A 573 32.49 -24.48 7.34
CA VAL A 573 31.34 -24.51 6.44
C VAL A 573 30.47 -23.29 6.72
N SER A 574 30.25 -22.47 5.71
CA SER A 574 29.20 -21.45 5.73
C SER A 574 27.89 -22.06 5.26
N ILE A 575 26.81 -21.80 6.00
CA ILE A 575 25.45 -22.22 5.65
C ILE A 575 24.69 -20.99 5.18
N ILE A 576 24.34 -20.97 3.90
CA ILE A 576 23.60 -19.89 3.24
C ILE A 576 22.27 -20.42 2.72
N LYS A 577 21.27 -19.56 2.54
CA LYS A 577 19.95 -19.95 2.03
C LYS A 577 19.84 -19.57 0.54
N TRP A 578 19.49 -20.52 -0.31
CA TRP A 578 19.28 -20.36 -1.75
C TRP A 578 18.19 -21.31 -2.25
N ARG A 579 17.23 -20.84 -3.04
CA ARG A 579 16.08 -21.64 -3.51
C ARG A 579 15.24 -22.24 -2.39
N GLY A 580 15.06 -21.50 -1.30
CA GLY A 580 14.53 -22.00 -0.02
C GLY A 580 15.41 -23.01 0.73
N LYS A 581 16.38 -23.65 0.05
CA LYS A 581 17.25 -24.73 0.53
C LYS A 581 18.49 -24.15 1.25
N PRO A 582 19.07 -24.86 2.24
CA PRO A 582 20.42 -24.56 2.70
C PRO A 582 21.44 -25.00 1.64
N VAL A 583 22.46 -24.19 1.40
CA VAL A 583 23.66 -24.53 0.63
C VAL A 583 24.86 -24.42 1.58
N PHE A 584 25.72 -25.44 1.54
CA PHE A 584 26.96 -25.51 2.29
C PHE A 584 28.10 -25.09 1.39
N VAL A 585 28.80 -24.02 1.77
CA VAL A 585 30.06 -23.58 1.14
C VAL A 585 31.18 -23.92 2.11
N TYR A 586 31.94 -24.97 1.80
CA TYR A 586 32.99 -25.52 2.66
C TYR A 586 34.37 -25.14 2.12
N HIS A 587 35.12 -24.39 2.92
CA HIS A 587 36.55 -24.17 2.72
C HIS A 587 37.32 -25.38 3.29
N ARG A 588 37.85 -26.24 2.41
CA ARG A 588 38.46 -27.53 2.77
C ARG A 588 39.96 -27.39 2.98
N THR A 589 40.49 -28.05 4.00
CA THR A 589 41.94 -28.12 4.22
C THR A 589 42.60 -29.09 3.24
N GLN A 590 43.90 -28.92 2.96
CA GLN A 590 44.63 -29.85 2.10
C GLN A 590 44.52 -31.31 2.56
N SER A 591 44.58 -31.56 3.88
CA SER A 591 44.42 -32.90 4.46
C SER A 591 43.04 -33.53 4.19
N ILE A 592 41.99 -32.72 4.10
CA ILE A 592 40.64 -33.17 3.75
C ILE A 592 40.54 -33.45 2.24
N ILE A 593 41.15 -32.61 1.41
CA ILE A 593 41.21 -32.84 -0.05
C ILE A 593 41.93 -34.16 -0.35
N ASP A 594 43.09 -34.40 0.27
CA ASP A 594 43.87 -35.62 0.08
C ASP A 594 43.13 -36.87 0.60
N GLN A 595 42.40 -36.75 1.72
CA GLN A 595 41.50 -37.79 2.23
C GLN A 595 40.44 -38.18 1.20
N GLU A 596 39.71 -37.21 0.63
CA GLU A 596 38.60 -37.49 -0.28
C GLU A 596 39.05 -38.02 -1.65
N ARG A 597 40.24 -37.62 -2.10
CA ARG A 597 40.91 -38.16 -3.30
C ARG A 597 41.36 -39.61 -3.16
N ALA A 598 41.71 -40.05 -1.96
CA ALA A 598 42.15 -41.42 -1.69
C ALA A 598 41.01 -42.44 -1.64
N VAL A 599 39.74 -42.01 -1.70
CA VAL A 599 38.56 -42.90 -1.63
C VAL A 599 38.36 -43.67 -2.94
N SER A 600 38.32 -45.00 -2.86
CA SER A 600 38.02 -45.84 -4.02
C SER A 600 36.55 -45.70 -4.45
N LEU A 601 36.32 -45.47 -5.75
CA LEU A 601 34.98 -45.40 -6.34
C LEU A 601 34.15 -46.68 -6.09
N SER A 602 34.79 -47.84 -5.93
CA SER A 602 34.11 -49.11 -5.63
C SER A 602 33.50 -49.19 -4.23
N GLU A 603 33.87 -48.27 -3.33
CA GLU A 603 33.32 -48.17 -1.96
C GLU A 603 32.15 -47.19 -1.86
N LEU A 604 31.87 -46.44 -2.94
CA LEU A 604 30.81 -45.45 -2.99
C LEU A 604 29.51 -46.09 -3.50
N ARG A 605 28.39 -45.73 -2.87
CA ARG A 605 27.05 -46.12 -3.34
C ARG A 605 26.66 -45.39 -4.62
N ASP A 606 27.13 -44.16 -4.76
CA ASP A 606 26.87 -43.25 -5.87
C ASP A 606 28.25 -42.72 -6.34
N PRO A 607 28.91 -43.40 -7.30
CA PRO A 607 30.35 -43.22 -7.53
C PRO A 607 30.73 -41.93 -8.25
N GLU A 608 31.36 -41.01 -7.52
CA GLU A 608 31.96 -39.77 -8.05
C GLU A 608 33.34 -39.52 -7.40
N THR A 609 34.31 -39.06 -8.18
CA THR A 609 35.61 -38.62 -7.62
C THR A 609 35.46 -37.27 -6.93
N ASP A 610 36.48 -36.84 -6.18
CA ASP A 610 36.46 -35.51 -5.58
C ASP A 610 36.50 -34.40 -6.65
N GLU A 611 37.33 -34.59 -7.68
CA GLU A 611 37.60 -33.61 -8.74
C GLU A 611 36.36 -33.25 -9.56
N VAL A 612 35.45 -34.19 -9.80
CA VAL A 612 34.21 -33.91 -10.55
C VAL A 612 33.18 -33.15 -9.72
N ARG A 613 33.34 -33.11 -8.39
CA ARG A 613 32.41 -32.47 -7.45
C ARG A 613 32.78 -31.03 -7.07
N VAL A 614 33.96 -30.54 -7.50
CA VAL A 614 34.47 -29.20 -7.17
C VAL A 614 35.08 -28.49 -8.38
N LYS A 615 34.94 -27.16 -8.45
CA LYS A 615 35.58 -26.33 -9.50
C LYS A 615 36.94 -25.77 -9.08
N ARG A 616 37.17 -25.65 -7.77
CA ARG A 616 38.48 -25.43 -7.14
C ARG A 616 38.55 -26.36 -5.93
N SER A 617 39.67 -27.04 -5.72
CA SER A 617 39.75 -28.17 -4.75
C SER A 617 39.47 -27.78 -3.30
N GLU A 618 39.79 -26.54 -2.93
CA GLU A 618 39.57 -25.96 -1.61
C GLU A 618 38.12 -25.52 -1.35
N TRP A 619 37.24 -25.53 -2.36
CA TRP A 619 35.84 -25.13 -2.24
C TRP A 619 34.86 -26.22 -2.68
N LEU A 620 34.18 -26.84 -1.71
CA LEU A 620 32.98 -27.64 -1.98
C LEU A 620 31.72 -26.76 -1.83
N VAL A 621 30.83 -26.82 -2.82
CA VAL A 621 29.51 -26.18 -2.79
C VAL A 621 28.46 -27.25 -3.02
N VAL A 622 27.62 -27.53 -2.01
CA VAL A 622 26.55 -28.55 -2.10
C VAL A 622 25.26 -28.05 -1.46
N ILE A 623 24.12 -28.49 -1.99
CA ILE A 623 22.83 -28.32 -1.33
C ILE A 623 22.82 -29.19 -0.07
N GLY A 624 22.70 -28.54 1.09
CA GLY A 624 22.76 -29.14 2.42
C GLY A 624 21.49 -29.89 2.81
N ILE A 625 20.98 -30.75 1.91
CA ILE A 625 19.76 -31.53 2.08
C ILE A 625 20.10 -33.01 1.95
N CYS A 626 19.71 -33.80 2.95
CA CYS A 626 19.87 -35.25 2.91
C CYS A 626 18.94 -35.87 1.87
N THR A 627 19.52 -36.52 0.88
CA THR A 627 18.85 -37.22 -0.23
C THR A 627 17.94 -38.38 0.19
N HIS A 628 17.91 -38.75 1.47
CA HIS A 628 16.94 -39.71 2.01
C HIS A 628 15.52 -39.12 2.08
N LEU A 629 15.32 -38.10 2.91
CA LEU A 629 14.00 -37.54 3.26
C LEU A 629 14.07 -36.03 3.60
N GLY A 630 15.02 -35.28 3.04
CA GLY A 630 15.01 -33.81 3.09
C GLY A 630 15.62 -33.14 4.33
N CYS A 631 15.99 -33.89 5.38
CA CYS A 631 16.61 -33.31 6.58
C CYS A 631 17.95 -32.61 6.30
N VAL A 632 18.23 -31.50 6.99
CA VAL A 632 19.51 -30.77 6.89
C VAL A 632 20.63 -31.52 7.64
N PRO A 633 21.72 -31.94 6.98
CA PRO A 633 22.86 -32.56 7.65
C PRO A 633 23.68 -31.54 8.46
N ILE A 634 24.24 -31.98 9.59
CA ILE A 634 25.14 -31.19 10.43
C ILE A 634 26.56 -31.26 9.82
N PRO A 635 27.20 -30.14 9.45
CA PRO A 635 28.56 -30.14 8.93
C PRO A 635 29.62 -30.44 9.99
N ASN A 636 30.77 -30.98 9.57
CA ASN A 636 31.88 -31.40 10.45
C ASN A 636 31.43 -32.36 11.58
N ALA A 637 30.50 -33.28 11.27
CA ALA A 637 29.89 -34.18 12.25
C ALA A 637 29.71 -35.60 11.69
N GLY A 638 29.57 -36.56 12.61
CA GLY A 638 29.48 -37.99 12.30
C GLY A 638 30.85 -38.67 12.29
N VAL A 639 30.93 -39.85 11.67
CA VAL A 639 32.12 -40.73 11.71
C VAL A 639 33.22 -40.39 10.67
N ILE A 640 33.04 -39.37 9.84
CA ILE A 640 33.99 -39.01 8.77
C ILE A 640 34.54 -37.61 9.04
N PRO A 641 35.88 -37.42 9.16
CA PRO A 641 36.47 -36.09 9.32
C PRO A 641 36.10 -35.18 8.16
N GLY A 642 35.65 -33.95 8.45
CA GLY A 642 35.15 -32.98 7.46
C GLY A 642 33.79 -33.32 6.84
N GLY A 643 33.21 -34.48 7.17
CA GLY A 643 31.94 -34.94 6.60
C GLY A 643 30.69 -34.29 7.20
N PHE A 644 29.54 -34.76 6.72
CA PHE A 644 28.22 -34.26 7.11
C PHE A 644 27.34 -35.40 7.66
N PHE A 645 26.65 -35.15 8.77
CA PHE A 645 25.81 -36.13 9.46
C PHE A 645 24.33 -35.74 9.46
N CYS A 646 23.46 -36.59 8.92
CA CYS A 646 22.01 -36.42 8.99
C CYS A 646 21.45 -37.12 10.25
N PRO A 647 21.01 -36.37 11.28
CA PRO A 647 20.57 -36.97 12.54
C PRO A 647 19.24 -37.74 12.43
N CYS A 648 18.40 -37.45 11.43
CA CYS A 648 17.06 -38.05 11.30
C CYS A 648 17.08 -39.57 11.14
N HIS A 649 17.98 -40.09 10.30
CA HIS A 649 18.04 -41.52 9.95
C HIS A 649 19.48 -42.05 9.83
N GLY A 650 20.47 -41.29 10.33
CA GLY A 650 21.86 -41.75 10.43
C GLY A 650 22.67 -41.75 9.13
N SER A 651 22.21 -41.06 8.08
CA SER A 651 23.01 -40.91 6.85
C SER A 651 24.29 -40.13 7.12
N HIS A 652 25.41 -40.62 6.60
CA HIS A 652 26.70 -39.93 6.65
C HIS A 652 27.21 -39.69 5.24
N PHE A 653 27.69 -38.47 5.03
CA PHE A 653 28.35 -38.04 3.81
C PHE A 653 29.79 -37.65 4.15
N ASP A 654 30.71 -37.86 3.21
CA ASP A 654 32.11 -37.45 3.37
C ASP A 654 32.33 -35.96 3.03
N ALA A 655 33.58 -35.49 3.07
CA ALA A 655 33.92 -34.08 2.86
C ALA A 655 33.88 -33.64 1.38
N ALA A 656 33.46 -34.52 0.47
CA ALA A 656 33.00 -34.19 -0.88
C ALA A 656 31.45 -34.14 -0.98
N GLY A 657 30.74 -34.49 0.09
CA GLY A 657 29.29 -34.63 0.12
C GLY A 657 28.78 -35.96 -0.46
N ARG A 658 29.65 -36.98 -0.61
CA ARG A 658 29.28 -38.29 -1.16
C ARG A 658 28.74 -39.19 -0.07
N VAL A 659 27.74 -40.02 -0.35
CA VAL A 659 27.10 -40.85 0.67
C VAL A 659 27.93 -42.09 0.99
N ARG A 660 28.24 -42.29 2.28
CA ARG A 660 29.11 -43.37 2.79
C ARG A 660 28.42 -44.30 3.78
N LYS A 661 27.35 -43.87 4.45
CA LYS A 661 26.59 -44.69 5.42
C LYS A 661 25.13 -44.24 5.51
N GLY A 662 24.26 -45.12 6.00
CA GLY A 662 22.84 -44.86 6.25
C GLY A 662 21.97 -44.97 4.98
N PRO A 663 20.69 -44.56 5.05
CA PRO A 663 19.69 -44.86 4.01
C PRO A 663 19.61 -43.86 2.84
N ALA A 664 20.41 -42.79 2.83
CA ALA A 664 20.45 -41.85 1.69
C ALA A 664 20.88 -42.57 0.39
N PRO A 665 20.08 -42.53 -0.70
CA PRO A 665 20.38 -43.30 -1.91
C PRO A 665 21.55 -42.72 -2.72
N THR A 666 21.71 -41.39 -2.74
CA THR A 666 22.63 -40.65 -3.61
C THR A 666 23.46 -39.61 -2.85
N ASN A 667 24.49 -39.06 -3.50
CA ASN A 667 25.33 -37.96 -3.02
C ASN A 667 24.54 -36.66 -2.87
N MET A 668 25.05 -35.69 -2.09
CA MET A 668 24.44 -34.35 -2.04
C MET A 668 24.52 -33.66 -3.41
N GLU A 669 23.40 -33.04 -3.80
CA GLU A 669 23.25 -32.26 -5.04
C GLU A 669 24.26 -31.08 -5.03
N ILE A 670 24.98 -30.88 -6.14
CA ILE A 670 25.82 -29.70 -6.36
C ILE A 670 24.97 -28.70 -7.16
N PRO A 671 24.72 -27.48 -6.65
CA PRO A 671 24.01 -26.47 -7.42
C PRO A 671 24.87 -25.99 -8.59
N GLU A 672 24.29 -25.35 -9.59
CA GLU A 672 25.11 -24.59 -10.55
C GLU A 672 25.81 -23.43 -9.79
N TYR A 673 27.10 -23.23 -10.03
CA TYR A 673 27.84 -22.08 -9.50
C TYR A 673 29.04 -21.73 -10.37
N LYS A 674 29.55 -20.50 -10.24
CA LYS A 674 30.76 -20.03 -10.91
C LYS A 674 31.55 -19.06 -10.02
N PHE A 675 32.87 -19.09 -10.11
CA PHE A 675 33.73 -18.04 -9.58
C PHE A 675 33.61 -16.81 -10.49
N ILE A 676 33.39 -15.63 -9.90
CA ILE A 676 33.43 -14.34 -10.60
C ILE A 676 34.65 -13.50 -10.23
N SER A 677 35.29 -13.85 -9.11
CA SER A 677 36.63 -13.42 -8.70
C SER A 677 37.26 -14.57 -7.89
N ASP A 678 38.48 -14.38 -7.38
CA ASP A 678 39.08 -15.34 -6.44
C ASP A 678 38.36 -15.41 -5.09
N ASP A 679 37.68 -14.32 -4.73
CA ASP A 679 37.08 -14.08 -3.42
C ASP A 679 35.54 -14.23 -3.42
N THR A 680 34.94 -14.49 -4.59
CA THR A 680 33.48 -14.47 -4.77
C THR A 680 32.97 -15.52 -5.77
N ILE A 681 31.95 -16.28 -5.36
CA ILE A 681 31.14 -17.14 -6.26
C ILE A 681 29.73 -16.57 -6.47
N ILE A 682 29.14 -16.89 -7.61
CA ILE A 682 27.69 -16.83 -7.85
C ILE A 682 27.15 -18.26 -7.89
N ILE A 683 26.03 -18.51 -7.23
CA ILE A 683 25.30 -19.78 -7.21
C ILE A 683 23.98 -19.60 -7.97
N GLY A 684 23.81 -20.37 -9.06
CA GLY A 684 22.72 -20.34 -10.04
C GLY A 684 22.96 -19.54 -11.33
#